data_AF-A0A9X1Y4E1-F1
#
_entry.id   AF-A0A9X1Y4E1-F1
#
_cell.length_a   1.000
_cell.length_b   1.000
_cell.length_c   1.000
_cell.angle_alpha   90.00
_cell.angle_beta   90.00
_cell.angle_gamma   90.00
#
_symmetry.space_group_name_H-M   'P 1'
#
loop_
_entity.id
_entity.type
_entity.pdbx_description
1 polymer ?
#
loop_
_entity_poly.entity_id
_entity_poly.type
_entity_poly.pdbx_seq_one_letter_code
_entity_poly.pdbx_strand_id
1 'polypeptide(L)'
;MCPPPPAASAGRRIPGSGAGPAGPDGRHGTPSLRAAHADWSADPRKDGRHGTPSLRAAHADWSADPRKRWISVATRGAAGWVAGAPRLVGPVETLLPDLLADGAPLALGLDLPLGLPREYAARLGAAPAAATVVPMPSLRDAPDFPAFLRGLDAGSAFFAVSPGLDTVSPARPFYPARGIRGMTRAAHAAALGLSGPAALSRLCDRATAERPAGAPLFWTLGANQSGKAAIAAWRDWLVPALGATPAAGAIPIRLWPFEGGLRALLAPGAAVLAEVYPAECLRQLGLRLGGSKRAQAPRRALAPALRATMARLGVQASPALDAAIADGFGADAAGEDRFDSVIGLLGLIAVLDGARPDFVPDDPWVRRWEGWVLGQTALPRDMPGAPARDMPGAPACWMTSGLPARGRGRRATANGRFLVVGRTSRIRRPGSASGCLCGVCPVPSRPSTEPSSAQESGMATTIAAKPRVAFIGTGGTMSSVGKGPLDVNDYGANNKRLEAAEILAAVPALAEVADVFAVPYKAVLSPDIDFADWRALAAECHRLAATEKGLAGIVIGHGTATLEETAYFLSLTLRTDIPVVVVGAQRPISALSTDVGMNLVGAVRVAASPEARGLGALVLLNDEIHAARDVTKTSTLRLQTFRTPDFGALGHADGDRVAFYRRPVRRAAPDTEFDVAALDAIPRVDIAYSYAGSDGTAIRAFVAAGARGIVQAGFAPGMNTPGDHAALREAVAAGVTVVESTRAGSGRVVLSTRLREAGILSADNLTPQKARILLALALTRTADPAAIARIFETY
;
A
#
# COMPACT_ATOMS: atom_id res chain seq x y z
N MET A 1 -11.59 54.76 49.83
CA MET A 1 -10.67 55.83 50.25
C MET A 1 -9.89 56.30 49.03
N CYS A 2 -9.96 57.61 48.82
CA CYS A 2 -9.11 58.49 48.00
C CYS A 2 -9.15 58.45 46.46
N PRO A 3 -9.00 59.63 45.83
CA PRO A 3 -9.48 60.01 44.50
C PRO A 3 -8.33 60.14 43.47
N PRO A 4 -8.60 60.58 42.21
CA PRO A 4 -7.66 60.47 41.08
C PRO A 4 -6.88 61.79 40.80
N PRO A 5 -6.33 62.01 39.57
CA PRO A 5 -4.94 62.37 39.19
C PRO A 5 -4.74 63.92 39.11
N PRO A 6 -3.78 64.62 38.42
CA PRO A 6 -2.85 64.27 37.31
C PRO A 6 -1.48 65.04 37.27
N ALA A 7 -0.69 64.87 36.19
CA ALA A 7 0.18 65.87 35.49
C ALA A 7 1.19 65.11 34.58
N ALA A 8 1.27 65.24 33.24
CA ALA A 8 1.52 66.41 32.36
C ALA A 8 2.83 67.13 32.73
N SER A 9 3.75 67.59 31.87
CA SER A 9 3.90 67.81 30.43
C SER A 9 5.38 68.25 30.24
N ALA A 10 6.05 68.20 29.08
CA ALA A 10 6.02 69.18 28.00
C ALA A 10 7.33 68.97 27.18
N GLY A 11 7.46 69.29 25.89
CA GLY A 11 6.53 69.91 24.96
C GLY A 11 7.21 70.29 23.63
N ARG A 12 6.35 70.54 22.62
CA ARG A 12 6.42 71.53 21.51
C ARG A 12 7.57 71.39 20.47
N ARG A 13 7.40 71.56 19.14
CA ARG A 13 6.50 72.43 18.34
C ARG A 13 6.17 71.84 16.94
N ILE A 14 4.98 72.22 16.45
CA ILE A 14 4.35 72.18 15.08
C ILE A 14 4.61 73.61 14.46
N PRO A 15 4.45 74.00 13.15
CA PRO A 15 3.40 73.57 12.21
C PRO A 15 3.62 73.61 10.67
N GLY A 16 2.66 73.03 9.93
CA GLY A 16 2.49 73.26 8.49
C GLY A 16 1.41 72.43 7.79
N SER A 17 0.15 72.88 7.86
CA SER A 17 -0.96 72.83 6.86
C SER A 17 -1.29 71.56 6.05
N GLY A 18 -2.58 71.16 6.08
CA GLY A 18 -3.30 70.74 4.87
C GLY A 18 -4.17 69.47 4.93
N ALA A 19 -5.48 69.66 5.12
CA ALA A 19 -6.64 68.91 4.57
C ALA A 19 -6.70 67.35 4.56
N GLY A 20 -7.72 66.82 5.28
CA GLY A 20 -8.72 65.84 4.79
C GLY A 20 -8.33 64.36 4.59
N PRO A 21 -9.10 63.36 5.11
CA PRO A 21 -8.79 61.95 4.98
C PRO A 21 -9.41 61.30 3.73
N ALA A 22 -8.60 60.61 2.94
CA ALA A 22 -9.03 59.60 1.97
C ALA A 22 -7.91 58.53 1.86
N GLY A 23 -8.29 57.25 1.95
CA GLY A 23 -7.36 56.13 2.15
C GLY A 23 -6.48 55.79 0.93
N PRO A 24 -5.55 54.82 1.07
CA PRO A 24 -4.79 54.34 -0.07
C PRO A 24 -5.11 52.87 -0.38
N ASP A 25 -5.70 52.66 -1.55
CA ASP A 25 -5.23 51.60 -2.45
C ASP A 25 -3.78 51.96 -2.84
N GLY A 26 -2.84 51.04 -2.61
CA GLY A 26 -1.42 51.31 -2.83
C GLY A 26 -0.60 50.03 -2.84
N ARG A 27 -0.50 49.43 -4.02
CA ARG A 27 0.37 48.30 -4.35
C ARG A 27 1.80 48.55 -3.86
N HIS A 28 2.31 47.68 -2.99
CA HIS A 28 3.76 47.50 -2.81
C HIS A 28 4.10 46.03 -2.98
N GLY A 29 4.95 45.78 -3.97
CA GLY A 29 5.32 44.48 -4.47
C GLY A 29 6.12 43.67 -3.45
N THR A 30 5.74 42.39 -3.33
CA THR A 30 6.61 41.33 -2.84
C THR A 30 7.82 41.20 -3.77
N PRO A 31 9.07 41.23 -3.28
CA PRO A 31 10.22 40.93 -4.10
C PRO A 31 10.16 39.45 -4.47
N SER A 32 9.86 39.16 -5.74
CA SER A 32 10.01 37.80 -6.26
C SER A 32 11.50 37.46 -6.23
N LEU A 33 11.91 36.63 -5.27
CA LEU A 33 13.12 35.84 -5.41
C LEU A 33 12.85 34.80 -6.51
N ARG A 34 12.97 35.22 -7.77
CA ARG A 34 13.22 34.31 -8.87
C ARG A 34 14.59 33.70 -8.63
N ALA A 35 14.63 32.59 -7.89
CA ALA A 35 15.76 31.69 -7.94
C ALA A 35 15.90 31.27 -9.40
N ALA A 36 17.03 31.61 -10.02
CA ALA A 36 17.37 31.13 -11.33
C ALA A 36 17.31 29.59 -11.30
N HIS A 37 16.34 29.02 -12.01
CA HIS A 37 16.30 27.59 -12.26
C HIS A 37 17.52 27.23 -13.09
N ALA A 38 18.57 26.75 -12.45
CA ALA A 38 19.65 26.07 -13.16
C ALA A 38 19.10 24.70 -13.61
N ASP A 39 19.04 24.50 -14.92
CA ASP A 39 18.70 23.23 -15.54
C ASP A 39 19.91 22.30 -15.43
N TRP A 40 19.88 21.41 -14.45
CA TRP A 40 20.93 20.41 -14.22
C TRP A 40 20.72 19.11 -15.01
N SER A 41 19.77 19.10 -15.97
CA SER A 41 19.34 17.92 -16.72
C SER A 41 19.92 17.81 -18.15
N ALA A 42 20.65 18.83 -18.63
CA ALA A 42 21.29 18.78 -19.93
C ALA A 42 22.41 17.71 -19.97
N ASP A 43 22.40 16.89 -21.05
CA ASP A 43 23.49 15.96 -21.37
C ASP A 43 24.80 16.76 -21.56
N PRO A 44 25.84 16.54 -20.74
CA PRO A 44 27.09 17.31 -20.83
C PRO A 44 27.87 17.03 -22.13
N ARG A 45 27.39 16.13 -22.99
CA ARG A 45 28.00 15.86 -24.30
C ARG A 45 27.65 16.90 -25.37
N LYS A 46 26.76 17.87 -25.11
CA LYS A 46 26.33 18.83 -26.15
C LYS A 46 26.83 20.26 -26.03
N ASP A 47 27.06 20.79 -24.84
CA ASP A 47 27.33 22.24 -24.71
C ASP A 47 28.69 22.50 -24.07
N GLY A 48 29.72 22.59 -24.92
CA GLY A 48 31.09 22.88 -24.52
C GLY A 48 31.32 24.34 -24.15
N ARG A 49 30.91 24.76 -22.94
CA ARG A 49 31.42 25.96 -22.26
C ARG A 49 30.95 26.09 -20.79
N HIS A 50 31.92 26.26 -19.89
CA HIS A 50 31.86 26.62 -18.45
C HIS A 50 31.59 25.49 -17.44
N GLY A 51 32.53 25.35 -16.49
CA GLY A 51 32.62 24.23 -15.56
C GLY A 51 31.40 24.08 -14.65
N THR A 52 30.85 22.86 -14.61
CA THR A 52 29.75 22.46 -13.75
C THR A 52 30.09 22.76 -12.28
N PRO A 53 29.26 23.49 -11.52
CA PRO A 53 29.47 23.63 -10.09
C PRO A 53 29.48 22.25 -9.43
N SER A 54 30.47 22.00 -8.57
CA SER A 54 30.60 20.75 -7.82
C SER A 54 29.38 20.56 -6.93
N LEU A 55 28.71 19.42 -7.04
CA LEU A 55 27.65 18.99 -6.10
C LEU A 55 28.26 17.99 -5.12
N ARG A 56 27.96 18.13 -3.83
CA ARG A 56 28.39 17.17 -2.81
C ARG A 56 27.22 16.32 -2.33
N ALA A 57 27.44 15.02 -2.24
CA ALA A 57 26.56 14.07 -1.61
C ALA A 57 27.29 13.46 -0.40
N ALA A 58 26.61 13.39 0.73
CA ALA A 58 27.12 12.71 1.91
C ALA A 58 26.01 11.88 2.55
N HIS A 59 26.36 10.78 3.17
CA HIS A 59 25.43 10.01 4.00
C HIS A 59 26.10 9.65 5.31
N ALA A 60 25.40 9.92 6.41
CA ALA A 60 25.82 9.58 7.74
C ALA A 60 24.94 8.47 8.31
N ASP A 61 25.56 7.33 8.62
CA ASP A 61 25.00 6.33 9.51
C ASP A 61 25.05 6.88 10.94
N TRP A 62 23.89 7.11 11.54
CA TRP A 62 23.77 7.92 12.75
C TRP A 62 23.42 7.08 13.97
N SER A 63 24.11 7.36 15.08
CA SER A 63 23.95 6.64 16.33
C SER A 63 23.97 7.59 17.52
N ALA A 64 23.35 7.16 18.62
CA ALA A 64 23.46 7.85 19.90
C ALA A 64 24.92 7.83 20.43
N ASP A 65 25.71 6.82 20.08
CA ASP A 65 27.14 6.74 20.40
C ASP A 65 27.97 7.44 19.29
N PRO A 66 28.67 8.55 19.58
CA PRO A 66 29.49 9.26 18.59
C PRO A 66 30.54 8.38 17.90
N ARG A 67 31.04 7.34 18.56
CA ARG A 67 32.04 6.41 17.99
C ARG A 67 31.49 5.49 16.90
N LYS A 68 30.17 5.49 16.75
CA LYS A 68 29.43 4.72 15.74
C LYS A 68 28.84 5.60 14.65
N ARG A 69 29.09 6.91 14.68
CA ARG A 69 28.63 7.83 13.63
C ARG A 69 29.63 7.81 12.49
N TRP A 70 29.29 7.19 11.37
CA TRP A 70 30.16 7.09 10.20
C TRP A 70 29.56 7.84 9.03
N ILE A 71 30.40 8.55 8.28
CA ILE A 71 29.99 9.33 7.11
C ILE A 71 30.82 8.98 5.89
N SER A 72 30.14 8.84 4.76
CA SER A 72 30.73 8.69 3.44
C SER A 72 30.37 9.89 2.59
N VAL A 73 31.33 10.39 1.79
CA VAL A 73 31.18 11.62 0.99
C VAL A 73 31.60 11.36 -0.45
N ALA A 74 30.83 11.89 -1.39
CA ALA A 74 31.16 11.95 -2.80
C ALA A 74 31.03 13.37 -3.34
N THR A 75 31.90 13.72 -4.28
CA THR A 75 31.84 14.99 -5.02
C THR A 75 31.60 14.72 -6.50
N ARG A 76 30.65 15.42 -7.10
CA ARG A 76 30.33 15.33 -8.53
C ARG A 76 31.25 16.26 -9.32
N GLY A 77 32.05 15.68 -10.20
CA GLY A 77 32.85 16.39 -11.20
C GLY A 77 32.34 16.16 -12.62
N ALA A 78 33.11 16.59 -13.62
CA ALA A 78 32.75 16.46 -15.04
C ALA A 78 32.62 15.01 -15.52
N ALA A 79 33.36 14.08 -14.90
CA ALA A 79 33.40 12.66 -15.27
C ALA A 79 32.47 11.76 -14.43
N GLY A 80 31.68 12.34 -13.52
CA GLY A 80 30.84 11.60 -12.57
C GLY A 80 31.20 11.89 -11.11
N TRP A 81 30.81 10.99 -10.22
CA TRP A 81 31.06 11.12 -8.78
C TRP A 81 32.39 10.50 -8.39
N VAL A 82 33.10 11.12 -7.44
CA VAL A 82 34.26 10.52 -6.76
C VAL A 82 33.93 10.36 -5.30
N ALA A 83 33.91 9.12 -4.80
CA ALA A 83 33.58 8.78 -3.42
C ALA A 83 34.82 8.42 -2.60
N GLY A 84 34.94 9.01 -1.41
CA GLY A 84 36.01 8.73 -0.45
C GLY A 84 35.69 7.54 0.47
N ALA A 85 36.70 7.06 1.20
CA ALA A 85 36.50 6.04 2.21
C ALA A 85 35.65 6.58 3.39
N PRO A 86 34.85 5.74 4.06
CA PRO A 86 34.09 6.16 5.24
C PRO A 86 35.01 6.69 6.32
N ARG A 87 34.58 7.76 7.00
CA ARG A 87 35.26 8.31 8.17
C ARG A 87 34.29 8.50 9.32
N LEU A 88 34.82 8.60 10.54
CA LEU A 88 33.98 9.00 11.68
C LEU A 88 33.46 10.43 11.49
N VAL A 89 32.23 10.66 11.93
CA VAL A 89 31.71 12.00 12.15
C VAL A 89 32.48 12.59 13.31
N GLY A 90 33.14 13.72 13.06
CA GLY A 90 33.84 14.48 14.10
C GLY A 90 32.87 15.22 15.03
N PRO A 91 33.32 16.30 15.68
CA PRO A 91 32.43 17.23 16.37
C PRO A 91 31.28 17.65 15.44
N VAL A 92 30.03 17.58 15.92
CA VAL A 92 28.84 17.82 15.08
C VAL A 92 28.72 19.28 14.65
N GLU A 93 29.36 20.17 15.39
CA GLU A 93 29.43 21.61 15.17
C GLU A 93 30.28 21.94 13.94
N THR A 94 31.30 21.13 13.64
CA THR A 94 32.17 21.31 12.48
C THR A 94 31.74 20.48 11.27
N LEU A 95 30.78 19.56 11.43
CA LEU A 95 30.37 18.64 10.37
C LEU A 95 29.96 19.36 9.07
N LEU A 96 29.03 20.31 9.14
CA LEU A 96 28.61 21.06 7.96
C LEU A 96 29.70 22.02 7.46
N PRO A 97 30.39 22.80 8.32
CA PRO A 97 31.54 23.60 7.89
C PRO A 97 32.58 22.80 7.10
N ASP A 98 32.96 21.62 7.57
CA ASP A 98 33.94 20.75 6.93
C ASP A 98 33.42 20.23 5.57
N LEU A 99 32.13 19.85 5.51
CA LEU A 99 31.50 19.36 4.29
C LEU A 99 31.17 20.48 3.29
N LEU A 100 31.20 21.75 3.67
CA LEU A 100 30.85 22.89 2.84
C LEU A 100 32.00 23.89 2.68
N ALA A 101 33.23 23.48 3.00
CA ALA A 101 34.41 24.34 2.97
C ALA A 101 34.67 25.01 1.60
N ASP A 102 34.25 24.39 0.50
CA ASP A 102 34.35 24.92 -0.86
C ASP A 102 33.05 25.58 -1.37
N GLY A 103 32.01 25.68 -0.54
CA GLY A 103 30.73 26.29 -0.88
C GLY A 103 29.85 25.49 -1.85
N ALA A 104 30.22 24.25 -2.21
CA ALA A 104 29.40 23.38 -3.05
C ALA A 104 28.00 23.14 -2.44
N PRO A 105 26.90 23.05 -3.22
CA PRO A 105 25.65 22.55 -2.67
C PRO A 105 25.83 21.16 -2.06
N LEU A 106 25.24 20.91 -0.88
CA LEU A 106 25.32 19.63 -0.19
C LEU A 106 23.96 18.97 -0.06
N ALA A 107 23.84 17.72 -0.50
CA ALA A 107 22.80 16.80 -0.06
C ALA A 107 23.37 15.87 1.02
N LEU A 108 22.74 15.82 2.19
CA LEU A 108 23.16 14.99 3.32
C LEU A 108 22.04 14.05 3.74
N GLY A 109 22.23 12.76 3.48
CA GLY A 109 21.35 11.69 3.95
C GLY A 109 21.68 11.28 5.38
N LEU A 110 20.67 11.04 6.21
CA LEU A 110 20.83 10.63 7.61
C LEU A 110 20.07 9.32 7.89
N ASP A 111 20.73 8.37 8.55
CA ASP A 111 20.06 7.16 9.10
C ASP A 111 19.34 7.49 10.43
N LEU A 112 18.29 8.30 10.33
CA LEU A 112 17.41 8.63 11.46
C LEU A 112 16.07 9.21 10.98
N PRO A 113 15.00 9.06 11.78
CA PRO A 113 13.71 9.70 11.50
C PRO A 113 13.79 11.23 11.42
N LEU A 114 13.18 11.83 10.40
CA LEU A 114 12.85 13.25 10.29
C LEU A 114 11.33 13.40 10.15
N GLY A 115 10.66 13.93 11.18
CA GLY A 115 9.22 14.14 11.22
C GLY A 115 8.55 13.53 12.46
N LEU A 116 7.28 13.86 12.69
CA LEU A 116 6.46 13.40 13.82
C LEU A 116 5.26 12.59 13.33
N PRO A 117 4.77 11.58 14.08
CA PRO A 117 3.53 10.89 13.76
C PRO A 117 2.34 11.86 13.71
N ARG A 118 1.48 11.74 12.67
CA ARG A 118 0.39 12.71 12.42
C ARG A 118 -0.57 12.92 13.59
N GLU A 119 -0.98 11.85 14.28
CA GLU A 119 -1.93 11.97 15.41
C GLU A 119 -1.30 12.68 16.61
N TYR A 120 0.01 12.47 16.82
CA TYR A 120 0.74 13.18 17.85
C TYR A 120 0.87 14.66 17.49
N ALA A 121 1.25 14.98 16.25
CA ALA A 121 1.34 16.37 15.78
C ALA A 121 -0.02 17.11 15.84
N ALA A 122 -1.12 16.46 15.44
CA ALA A 122 -2.46 17.03 15.53
C ALA A 122 -2.83 17.44 16.98
N ARG A 123 -2.38 16.67 17.96
CA ARG A 123 -2.65 16.93 19.39
C ARG A 123 -1.84 18.06 19.97
N LEU A 124 -0.67 18.38 19.42
CA LEU A 124 0.08 19.57 19.81
C LEU A 124 -0.75 20.84 19.56
N GLY A 125 -1.55 20.87 18.49
CA GLY A 125 -2.41 22.02 18.14
C GLY A 125 -3.81 22.03 18.77
N ALA A 126 -4.30 20.92 19.35
CA ALA A 126 -5.69 20.79 19.82
C ALA A 126 -5.86 20.79 21.35
N ALA A 127 -4.78 20.84 22.13
CA ALA A 127 -4.89 20.82 23.59
C ALA A 127 -5.42 22.18 24.13
N PRO A 128 -6.45 22.23 25.00
CA PRO A 128 -6.85 23.48 25.63
C PRO A 128 -5.74 24.07 26.51
N ALA A 129 -5.65 25.39 26.58
CA ALA A 129 -4.61 26.13 27.31
C ALA A 129 -4.55 25.80 28.82
N ALA A 130 -5.67 25.37 29.40
CA ALA A 130 -5.81 25.11 30.84
C ALA A 130 -5.47 23.66 31.28
N ALA A 131 -5.22 22.73 30.35
CA ALA A 131 -5.03 21.30 30.68
C ALA A 131 -3.56 20.84 30.71
N THR A 132 -2.59 21.73 30.52
CA THR A 132 -1.17 21.37 30.62
C THR A 132 -0.51 21.98 31.84
N VAL A 133 -0.07 21.12 32.75
CA VAL A 133 0.99 21.37 33.74
C VAL A 133 2.38 21.49 33.05
N VAL A 134 2.43 21.79 31.75
CA VAL A 134 3.69 21.88 31.01
C VAL A 134 3.81 23.23 30.31
N PRO A 135 4.88 24.00 30.57
CA PRO A 135 5.16 25.25 29.90
C PRO A 135 5.75 24.97 28.51
N MET A 136 4.93 24.74 27.47
CA MET A 136 5.42 24.81 26.08
C MET A 136 4.42 25.53 25.16
N PRO A 137 4.13 26.84 25.35
CA PRO A 137 3.27 27.61 24.45
C PRO A 137 3.80 27.64 23.00
N SER A 138 5.12 27.80 22.83
CA SER A 138 5.77 27.96 21.51
C SER A 138 5.67 26.74 20.59
N LEU A 139 5.56 25.53 21.14
CA LEU A 139 5.44 24.30 20.32
C LEU A 139 4.01 23.99 19.88
N ARG A 140 3.00 24.50 20.60
CA ARG A 140 1.59 24.30 20.26
C ARG A 140 1.21 25.02 18.98
N ASP A 141 1.84 26.16 18.75
CA ASP A 141 1.57 27.04 17.62
C ASP A 141 2.46 26.74 16.39
N ALA A 142 3.34 25.74 16.48
CA ALA A 142 4.21 25.37 15.38
C ALA A 142 3.37 24.94 14.16
N PRO A 143 3.49 25.61 13.00
CA PRO A 143 2.67 25.29 11.84
C PRO A 143 3.12 23.99 11.16
N ASP A 144 4.36 23.54 11.31
CA ASP A 144 4.94 22.38 10.64
C ASP A 144 6.13 21.80 11.43
N PHE A 145 6.69 20.69 10.95
CA PHE A 145 7.83 20.02 11.59
C PHE A 145 9.11 20.89 11.65
N PRO A 146 9.53 21.61 10.58
CA PRO A 146 10.66 22.54 10.68
C PRO A 146 10.47 23.60 11.76
N ALA A 147 9.31 24.25 11.83
CA ALA A 147 9.02 25.24 12.88
C ALA A 147 9.00 24.61 14.28
N PHE A 148 8.47 23.39 14.40
CA PHE A 148 8.53 22.62 15.64
C PHE A 148 9.98 22.36 16.10
N LEU A 149 10.86 21.90 15.20
CA LEU A 149 12.27 21.70 15.53
C LEU A 149 12.96 22.99 15.94
N ARG A 150 12.70 24.11 15.25
CA ARG A 150 13.26 25.44 15.59
C ARG A 150 12.77 25.97 16.93
N GLY A 151 11.56 25.58 17.35
CA GLY A 151 10.95 25.96 18.62
C GLY A 151 11.33 25.06 19.80
N LEU A 152 12.06 23.96 19.56
CA LEU A 152 12.56 23.09 20.63
C LEU A 152 13.82 23.66 21.28
N ASP A 153 13.98 23.37 22.56
CA ASP A 153 15.21 23.58 23.32
C ASP A 153 15.91 22.24 23.58
N ALA A 154 17.24 22.21 23.54
CA ALA A 154 18.01 20.98 23.77
C ALA A 154 17.84 20.41 25.19
N GLY A 155 17.54 21.27 26.17
CA GLY A 155 17.19 20.90 27.55
C GLY A 155 15.72 20.52 27.74
N SER A 156 14.90 20.54 26.69
CA SER A 156 13.47 20.23 26.78
C SER A 156 13.21 18.80 27.26
N ALA A 157 12.15 18.65 28.05
CA ALA A 157 11.62 17.34 28.45
C ALA A 157 11.22 16.46 27.25
N PHE A 158 11.05 17.04 26.06
CA PHE A 158 10.74 16.32 24.83
C PHE A 158 11.77 15.22 24.54
N PHE A 159 13.05 15.47 24.81
CA PHE A 159 14.13 14.50 24.56
C PHE A 159 14.31 13.47 25.68
N ALA A 160 13.58 13.61 26.79
CA ALA A 160 13.70 12.68 27.92
C ALA A 160 12.93 11.38 27.65
N VAL A 161 13.59 10.24 27.80
CA VAL A 161 12.93 8.93 27.68
C VAL A 161 12.21 8.60 28.98
N SER A 162 10.92 8.29 28.90
CA SER A 162 10.06 7.97 30.04
C SER A 162 10.44 6.63 30.68
N PRO A 163 10.72 6.60 32.00
CA PRO A 163 11.00 5.36 32.72
C PRO A 163 9.76 4.47 32.91
N GLY A 164 8.55 5.06 32.91
CA GLY A 164 7.27 4.38 33.07
C GLY A 164 6.16 5.07 32.28
N LEU A 165 5.02 4.39 32.10
CA LEU A 165 3.87 4.93 31.36
C LEU A 165 3.22 6.13 32.06
N ASP A 166 3.33 6.20 33.38
CA ASP A 166 2.91 7.31 34.24
C ASP A 166 3.62 8.63 33.92
N THR A 167 4.85 8.54 33.40
CA THR A 167 5.65 9.71 33.00
C THR A 167 5.54 10.06 31.52
N VAL A 168 4.81 9.25 30.73
CA VAL A 168 4.56 9.53 29.32
C VAL A 168 3.57 10.69 29.19
N SER A 169 3.92 11.67 28.38
CA SER A 169 3.05 12.80 28.07
C SER A 169 3.40 13.35 26.68
N PRO A 170 2.56 14.23 26.09
CA PRO A 170 2.93 14.91 24.87
C PRO A 170 4.29 15.62 24.95
N ALA A 171 4.65 16.18 26.09
CA ALA A 171 5.93 16.85 26.29
C ALA A 171 7.11 15.89 26.59
N ARG A 172 6.85 14.60 26.79
CA ARG A 172 7.85 13.55 27.03
C ARG A 172 7.42 12.24 26.35
N PRO A 173 7.48 12.18 25.00
CA PRO A 173 6.79 11.12 24.28
C PRO A 173 7.59 9.83 24.13
N PHE A 174 8.92 9.88 24.28
CA PHE A 174 9.78 8.71 24.07
C PHE A 174 9.65 7.70 25.21
N TYR A 175 9.38 6.45 24.89
CA TYR A 175 9.25 5.33 25.82
C TYR A 175 9.56 4.04 25.05
N PRO A 176 10.25 3.05 25.64
CA PRO A 176 10.60 2.88 27.05
C PRO A 176 12.08 3.16 27.36
N ALA A 177 12.40 3.63 28.57
CA ALA A 177 13.81 3.80 28.97
C ALA A 177 14.55 2.46 29.17
N ARG A 178 13.83 1.44 29.68
CA ARG A 178 14.33 0.08 29.94
C ARG A 178 13.21 -0.95 29.78
N GLY A 179 13.55 -2.22 29.62
CA GLY A 179 12.54 -3.28 29.49
C GLY A 179 11.78 -3.48 30.80
N ILE A 180 10.45 -3.30 30.78
CA ILE A 180 9.57 -3.45 31.94
C ILE A 180 8.43 -4.41 31.58
N ARG A 181 7.97 -5.22 32.54
CA ARG A 181 6.84 -6.15 32.33
C ARG A 181 5.55 -5.36 32.00
N GLY A 182 4.80 -5.79 30.98
CA GLY A 182 3.55 -5.13 30.54
C GLY A 182 3.75 -3.98 29.55
N MET A 183 4.99 -3.68 29.18
CA MET A 183 5.37 -2.67 28.20
C MET A 183 4.90 -3.05 26.79
N THR A 184 3.87 -2.37 26.29
CA THR A 184 3.35 -2.57 24.93
C THR A 184 3.21 -1.25 24.18
N ARG A 185 3.31 -1.29 22.86
CA ARG A 185 3.02 -0.13 22.00
C ARG A 185 1.58 0.37 22.16
N ALA A 186 0.64 -0.53 22.48
CA ALA A 186 -0.75 -0.15 22.72
C ALA A 186 -0.89 0.69 23.99
N ALA A 187 -0.23 0.29 25.08
CA ALA A 187 -0.23 1.05 26.32
C ALA A 187 0.51 2.39 26.18
N HIS A 188 1.61 2.42 25.42
CA HIS A 188 2.33 3.66 25.11
C HIS A 188 1.48 4.64 24.28
N ALA A 189 0.81 4.13 23.23
CA ALA A 189 -0.13 4.92 22.45
C ALA A 189 -1.26 5.48 23.31
N ALA A 190 -1.86 4.64 24.17
CA ALA A 190 -2.90 5.06 25.10
C ALA A 190 -2.42 6.16 26.07
N ALA A 191 -1.19 6.06 26.59
CA ALA A 191 -0.61 7.06 27.50
C ALA A 191 -0.35 8.42 26.82
N LEU A 192 -0.08 8.43 25.51
CA LEU A 192 -0.04 9.67 24.72
C LEU A 192 -1.44 10.17 24.32
N GLY A 193 -2.47 9.37 24.63
CA GLY A 193 -3.77 9.42 23.99
C GLY A 193 -3.57 9.33 22.49
N LEU A 194 -3.49 8.15 21.90
CA LEU A 194 -3.52 8.00 20.44
C LEU A 194 -4.55 6.92 20.14
N SER A 195 -5.09 6.90 18.93
CA SER A 195 -6.15 5.96 18.55
C SER A 195 -5.74 4.49 18.74
N GLY A 196 -4.44 4.21 18.66
CA GLY A 196 -3.88 2.89 18.92
C GLY A 196 -2.38 2.80 18.62
N PRO A 197 -1.77 1.60 18.72
CA PRO A 197 -0.32 1.41 18.55
C PRO A 197 0.21 1.82 17.16
N ALA A 198 -0.63 1.78 16.11
CA ALA A 198 -0.25 2.20 14.77
C ALA A 198 -0.03 3.72 14.67
N ALA A 199 -0.72 4.50 15.50
CA ALA A 199 -0.62 5.96 15.54
C ALA A 199 0.73 6.47 16.08
N LEU A 200 1.53 5.60 16.70
CA LEU A 200 2.93 5.90 17.07
C LEU A 200 3.86 5.98 15.84
N SER A 201 3.43 5.41 14.70
CA SER A 201 4.24 5.30 13.49
C SER A 201 3.84 6.37 12.48
N ARG A 202 4.82 7.00 11.84
CA ARG A 202 4.60 7.88 10.68
C ARG A 202 4.13 7.04 9.51
N LEU A 203 3.55 7.67 8.48
CA LEU A 203 3.16 6.96 7.28
C LEU A 203 4.33 6.19 6.65
N CYS A 204 5.51 6.81 6.55
CA CYS A 204 6.70 6.15 6.02
C CYS A 204 7.14 4.96 6.89
N ASP A 205 6.90 4.94 8.19
CA ASP A 205 7.36 3.85 9.08
C ASP A 205 6.53 2.57 8.93
N ARG A 206 5.33 2.64 8.35
CA ARG A 206 4.41 1.50 8.24
C ARG A 206 4.93 0.44 7.27
N ALA A 207 4.40 -0.78 7.40
CA ALA A 207 4.74 -1.86 6.50
C ALA A 207 4.26 -1.53 5.08
N THR A 208 5.15 -1.63 4.12
CA THR A 208 4.83 -1.48 2.70
C THR A 208 4.80 -2.86 2.05
N ALA A 209 4.43 -2.94 0.77
CA ALA A 209 4.71 -4.15 0.01
C ALA A 209 6.18 -4.53 0.17
N GLU A 210 7.11 -3.62 -0.13
CA GLU A 210 8.54 -3.86 -0.23
C GLU A 210 9.30 -4.08 1.09
N ARG A 211 8.72 -3.79 2.27
CA ARG A 211 9.37 -4.00 3.57
C ARG A 211 8.42 -4.12 4.76
N PRO A 212 8.84 -4.78 5.86
CA PRO A 212 8.10 -4.74 7.11
C PRO A 212 8.06 -3.32 7.72
N ALA A 213 7.21 -3.15 8.73
CA ALA A 213 7.13 -1.90 9.49
C ALA A 213 8.45 -1.62 10.23
N GLY A 214 8.86 -0.36 10.22
CA GLY A 214 9.95 0.17 11.03
C GLY A 214 9.58 0.26 12.51
N ALA A 215 10.55 0.64 13.33
CA ALA A 215 10.27 1.00 14.72
C ALA A 215 9.63 2.40 14.76
N PRO A 216 8.53 2.59 15.52
CA PRO A 216 7.93 3.90 15.70
C PRO A 216 8.94 4.89 16.30
N LEU A 217 8.91 6.16 15.88
CA LEU A 217 9.81 7.23 16.36
C LEU A 217 9.94 7.23 17.89
N PHE A 218 8.82 7.23 18.60
CA PHE A 218 8.81 7.36 20.05
C PHE A 218 9.21 6.08 20.78
N TRP A 219 9.48 4.98 20.07
CA TRP A 219 9.82 3.70 20.66
C TRP A 219 11.34 3.50 20.77
N THR A 220 11.86 3.45 21.99
CA THR A 220 13.32 3.51 22.24
C THR A 220 14.00 2.18 22.57
N LEU A 221 13.28 1.05 22.57
CA LEU A 221 13.84 -0.28 22.84
C LEU A 221 13.65 -1.28 21.70
N GLY A 222 14.61 -2.20 21.56
CA GLY A 222 14.59 -3.27 20.55
C GLY A 222 15.82 -3.23 19.64
N ALA A 223 15.78 -3.97 18.54
CA ALA A 223 16.90 -4.03 17.59
C ALA A 223 17.03 -2.76 16.72
N ASN A 224 15.93 -2.03 16.49
CA ASN A 224 15.85 -0.91 15.53
C ASN A 224 15.59 0.42 16.26
N GLN A 225 16.44 0.81 17.22
CA GLN A 225 16.22 1.94 18.17
C GLN A 225 16.25 3.34 17.53
N SER A 226 15.47 3.57 16.47
CA SER A 226 15.40 4.80 15.68
C SER A 226 15.10 6.03 16.54
N GLY A 227 14.28 5.88 17.58
CA GLY A 227 14.00 6.95 18.54
C GLY A 227 15.24 7.45 19.30
N LYS A 228 16.22 6.60 19.60
CA LYS A 228 17.46 7.05 20.27
C LYS A 228 18.37 7.84 19.33
N ALA A 229 18.45 7.42 18.06
CA ALA A 229 19.18 8.16 17.03
C ALA A 229 18.52 9.52 16.79
N ALA A 230 17.19 9.59 16.72
CA ALA A 230 16.44 10.83 16.62
C ALA A 230 16.70 11.75 17.81
N ILE A 231 16.59 11.25 19.06
CA ILE A 231 16.91 12.05 20.26
C ILE A 231 18.31 12.64 20.17
N ALA A 232 19.32 11.81 19.91
CA ALA A 232 20.72 12.26 19.87
C ALA A 232 20.95 13.28 18.74
N ALA A 233 20.48 13.01 17.53
CA ALA A 233 20.68 13.93 16.41
C ALA A 233 19.92 15.24 16.57
N TRP A 234 18.66 15.17 16.97
CA TRP A 234 17.81 16.35 17.07
C TRP A 234 18.29 17.25 18.21
N ARG A 235 18.52 16.68 19.39
CA ARG A 235 18.96 17.42 20.58
C ARG A 235 20.38 17.97 20.43
N ASP A 236 21.32 17.11 20.03
CA ASP A 236 22.75 17.44 20.09
C ASP A 236 23.24 18.19 18.85
N TRP A 237 22.47 18.19 17.75
CA TRP A 237 22.91 18.81 16.49
C TRP A 237 21.86 19.64 15.78
N LEU A 238 20.69 19.07 15.40
CA LEU A 238 19.74 19.80 14.54
C LEU A 238 19.10 20.99 15.25
N VAL A 239 18.67 20.85 16.51
CA VAL A 239 18.08 21.95 17.28
C VAL A 239 19.09 23.10 17.46
N PRO A 240 20.33 22.86 17.93
CA PRO A 240 21.36 23.90 17.96
C PRO A 240 21.64 24.54 16.59
N ALA A 241 21.66 23.74 15.52
CA ALA A 241 21.97 24.22 14.18
C ALA A 241 20.82 24.99 13.49
N LEU A 242 19.57 24.73 13.89
CA LEU A 242 18.36 25.34 13.33
C LEU A 242 17.78 26.50 14.17
N GLY A 243 18.32 26.74 15.37
CA GLY A 243 17.74 27.62 16.39
C GLY A 243 17.32 29.03 15.92
N ALA A 244 16.44 29.66 16.70
CA ALA A 244 15.69 30.88 16.35
C ALA A 244 16.53 32.08 15.88
N THR A 245 17.81 32.15 16.28
CA THR A 245 18.78 33.12 15.77
C THR A 245 19.98 32.34 15.23
N PRO A 246 20.15 32.22 13.90
CA PRO A 246 21.34 31.62 13.35
C PRO A 246 22.56 32.38 13.85
N ALA A 247 23.56 31.70 14.42
CA ALA A 247 24.84 32.32 14.71
C ALA A 247 25.39 32.97 13.43
N ALA A 248 26.06 34.12 13.53
CA ALA A 248 26.62 34.78 12.35
C ALA A 248 27.57 33.79 11.61
N GLY A 249 27.27 33.50 10.35
CA GLY A 249 27.99 32.48 9.56
C GLY A 249 27.45 31.05 9.65
N ALA A 250 26.29 30.83 10.28
CA ALA A 250 25.64 29.53 10.30
C ALA A 250 25.23 29.09 8.89
N ILE A 251 25.51 27.82 8.58
CA ILE A 251 25.18 27.22 7.30
C ILE A 251 23.67 27.03 7.20
N PRO A 252 23.01 27.51 6.13
CA PRO A 252 21.59 27.26 5.91
C PRO A 252 21.31 25.75 5.77
N ILE A 253 20.46 25.24 6.66
CA ILE A 253 19.93 23.87 6.63
C ILE A 253 18.51 23.89 6.08
N ARG A 254 18.24 23.04 5.09
CA ARG A 254 16.93 22.80 4.49
C ARG A 254 16.53 21.35 4.70
N LEU A 255 15.28 21.09 5.03
CA LEU A 255 14.77 19.76 5.36
C LEU A 255 13.84 19.26 4.23
N TRP A 256 14.27 18.20 3.55
CA TRP A 256 13.41 17.46 2.63
C TRP A 256 12.56 16.44 3.41
N PRO A 257 11.28 16.21 3.06
CA PRO A 257 10.48 16.83 1.99
C PRO A 257 9.71 18.09 2.40
N PHE A 258 9.97 18.63 3.59
CA PHE A 258 9.14 19.67 4.21
C PHE A 258 9.21 21.02 3.50
N GLU A 259 10.40 21.41 3.04
CA GLU A 259 10.62 22.73 2.44
C GLU A 259 10.61 22.70 0.90
N GLY A 260 10.43 21.52 0.29
CA GLY A 260 10.35 21.36 -1.18
C GLY A 260 10.93 20.06 -1.72
N GLY A 261 11.02 19.95 -3.05
CA GLY A 261 11.68 18.83 -3.74
C GLY A 261 13.20 18.88 -3.59
N LEU A 262 13.88 17.72 -3.61
CA LEU A 262 15.28 17.61 -3.20
C LEU A 262 16.18 18.53 -4.03
N ARG A 263 16.01 18.50 -5.36
CA ARG A 263 16.81 19.31 -6.28
C ARG A 263 16.57 20.82 -6.13
N ALA A 264 15.32 21.22 -5.87
CA ALA A 264 14.95 22.62 -5.72
C ALA A 264 15.55 23.24 -4.44
N LEU A 265 15.82 22.40 -3.43
CA LEU A 265 16.42 22.83 -2.18
C LEU A 265 17.95 22.97 -2.25
N LEU A 266 18.62 22.41 -3.26
CA LEU A 266 20.07 22.51 -3.39
C LEU A 266 20.48 23.93 -3.77
N ALA A 267 21.35 24.53 -2.95
CA ALA A 267 21.93 25.84 -3.21
C ALA A 267 23.39 25.89 -2.72
N PRO A 268 24.26 26.68 -3.37
CA PRO A 268 25.63 26.88 -2.90
C PRO A 268 25.67 27.36 -1.45
N GLY A 269 26.60 26.82 -0.66
CA GLY A 269 26.77 27.14 0.76
C GLY A 269 25.65 26.63 1.68
N ALA A 270 24.69 25.86 1.17
CA ALA A 270 23.58 25.31 1.94
C ALA A 270 23.59 23.78 1.95
N ALA A 271 23.05 23.20 3.03
CA ALA A 271 22.87 21.76 3.19
C ALA A 271 21.38 21.40 3.12
N VAL A 272 21.06 20.39 2.31
CA VAL A 272 19.74 19.76 2.29
C VAL A 272 19.83 18.43 3.01
N LEU A 273 19.04 18.26 4.07
CA LEU A 273 19.00 17.06 4.89
C LEU A 273 17.80 16.21 4.46
N ALA A 274 18.02 14.91 4.33
CA ALA A 274 16.99 13.93 4.00
C ALA A 274 17.14 12.66 4.85
N GLU A 275 16.02 12.04 5.20
CA GLU A 275 16.01 10.73 5.86
C GLU A 275 16.35 9.64 4.83
N VAL A 276 17.42 8.88 5.08
CA VAL A 276 17.96 7.87 4.16
C VAL A 276 18.37 6.63 4.95
N TYR A 277 17.65 5.51 4.76
CA TYR A 277 17.93 4.26 5.44
C TYR A 277 18.79 3.30 4.61
N PRO A 278 19.99 2.92 5.06
CA PRO A 278 20.89 2.00 4.34
C PRO A 278 20.23 0.66 3.99
N ALA A 279 19.42 0.10 4.89
CA ALA A 279 18.68 -1.13 4.64
C ALA A 279 17.67 -1.00 3.48
N GLU A 280 17.09 0.18 3.30
CA GLU A 280 16.21 0.51 2.18
C GLU A 280 17.03 0.74 0.90
N CYS A 281 18.15 1.46 0.98
CA CYS A 281 19.07 1.65 -0.14
C CYS A 281 19.64 0.33 -0.68
N LEU A 282 19.95 -0.66 0.16
CA LEU A 282 20.35 -2.01 -0.30
C LEU A 282 19.33 -2.59 -1.29
N ARG A 283 18.04 -2.53 -0.95
CA ARG A 283 16.95 -3.02 -1.80
C ARG A 283 16.85 -2.21 -3.08
N GLN A 284 16.83 -0.90 -2.97
CA GLN A 284 16.68 0.02 -4.10
C GLN A 284 17.83 -0.10 -5.12
N LEU A 285 19.04 -0.39 -4.64
CA LEU A 285 20.22 -0.59 -5.47
C LEU A 285 20.30 -2.00 -6.07
N GLY A 286 19.41 -2.92 -5.68
CA GLY A 286 19.42 -4.32 -6.11
C GLY A 286 20.50 -5.17 -5.46
N LEU A 287 21.06 -4.72 -4.33
CA LEU A 287 22.12 -5.40 -3.59
C LEU A 287 21.50 -6.41 -2.60
N ARG A 288 22.02 -7.64 -2.57
CA ARG A 288 21.56 -8.71 -1.68
C ARG A 288 22.71 -9.23 -0.82
N LEU A 289 22.58 -9.10 0.50
CA LEU A 289 23.57 -9.64 1.44
C LEU A 289 23.26 -11.12 1.72
N GLY A 290 24.23 -12.00 1.52
CA GLY A 290 24.11 -13.45 1.77
C GLY A 290 24.27 -13.85 3.25
N GLY A 291 23.99 -12.96 4.21
CA GLY A 291 24.21 -13.20 5.64
C GLY A 291 23.96 -11.95 6.49
N SER A 292 24.50 -11.93 7.71
CA SER A 292 24.41 -10.74 8.59
C SER A 292 25.41 -9.66 8.19
N LYS A 293 24.98 -8.40 8.13
CA LYS A 293 25.86 -7.24 7.89
C LYS A 293 26.90 -7.03 8.98
N ARG A 294 26.68 -7.57 10.18
CA ARG A 294 27.68 -7.57 11.26
C ARG A 294 28.91 -8.38 10.90
N ALA A 295 28.74 -9.47 10.15
CA ALA A 295 29.84 -10.29 9.71
C ALA A 295 30.55 -9.65 8.51
N GLN A 296 31.89 -9.71 8.50
CA GLN A 296 32.71 -9.18 7.41
C GLN A 296 32.55 -10.02 6.14
N ALA A 297 32.48 -11.36 6.25
CA ALA A 297 32.44 -12.24 5.08
C ALA A 297 31.27 -11.94 4.13
N PRO A 298 30.02 -11.73 4.59
CA PRO A 298 28.93 -11.29 3.72
C PRO A 298 29.15 -9.92 3.06
N ARG A 299 29.75 -8.95 3.77
CA ARG A 299 30.10 -7.63 3.22
C ARG A 299 31.17 -7.75 2.13
N ARG A 300 32.19 -8.57 2.37
CA ARG A 300 33.27 -8.86 1.42
C ARG A 300 32.76 -9.57 0.17
N ALA A 301 31.86 -10.54 0.33
CA ALA A 301 31.24 -11.24 -0.78
C ALA A 301 30.39 -10.31 -1.68
N LEU A 302 29.88 -9.20 -1.15
CA LEU A 302 29.12 -8.19 -1.91
C LEU A 302 30.01 -7.29 -2.77
N ALA A 303 31.33 -7.25 -2.54
CA ALA A 303 32.25 -6.30 -3.17
C ALA A 303 32.11 -6.19 -4.70
N PRO A 304 32.00 -7.30 -5.49
CA PRO A 304 31.81 -7.21 -6.93
C PRO A 304 30.50 -6.53 -7.33
N ALA A 305 29.40 -6.85 -6.64
CA ALA A 305 28.07 -6.27 -6.90
C ALA A 305 28.03 -4.78 -6.49
N LEU A 306 28.71 -4.41 -5.41
CA LEU A 306 28.85 -3.03 -4.97
C LEU A 306 29.62 -2.20 -6.00
N ARG A 307 30.75 -2.70 -6.50
CA ARG A 307 31.54 -2.05 -7.57
C ARG A 307 30.74 -1.88 -8.86
N ALA A 308 30.01 -2.92 -9.27
CA ALA A 308 29.14 -2.85 -10.44
C ALA A 308 28.03 -1.79 -10.26
N THR A 309 27.48 -1.66 -9.06
CA THR A 309 26.49 -0.62 -8.71
C THR A 309 27.11 0.77 -8.75
N MET A 310 28.30 0.96 -8.20
CA MET A 310 29.04 2.22 -8.27
C MET A 310 29.30 2.62 -9.73
N ALA A 311 29.78 1.70 -10.56
CA ALA A 311 30.00 1.94 -11.98
C ALA A 311 28.70 2.34 -12.71
N ARG A 312 27.59 1.64 -12.43
CA ARG A 312 26.26 1.96 -13.00
C ARG A 312 25.78 3.36 -12.61
N LEU A 313 26.13 3.84 -11.42
CA LEU A 313 25.80 5.18 -10.92
C LEU A 313 26.86 6.23 -11.30
N GLY A 314 27.88 5.88 -12.07
CA GLY A 314 28.97 6.79 -12.40
C GLY A 314 29.81 7.22 -11.19
N VAL A 315 29.89 6.39 -10.16
CA VAL A 315 30.67 6.62 -8.94
C VAL A 315 32.02 5.92 -9.03
N GLN A 316 33.09 6.69 -9.02
CA GLN A 316 34.46 6.23 -8.92
C GLN A 316 34.88 6.17 -7.45
N ALA A 317 35.34 4.99 -7.00
CA ALA A 317 35.88 4.82 -5.66
C ALA A 317 37.30 5.41 -5.60
N SER A 318 37.63 6.13 -4.53
CA SER A 318 39.03 6.41 -4.21
C SER A 318 39.77 5.08 -3.91
N PRO A 319 41.11 5.02 -4.05
CA PRO A 319 41.87 3.81 -3.73
C PRO A 319 41.60 3.27 -2.31
N ALA A 320 41.39 4.17 -1.34
CA ALA A 320 41.06 3.80 0.03
C ALA A 320 39.65 3.20 0.16
N LEU A 321 38.65 3.77 -0.52
CA LEU A 321 37.30 3.20 -0.54
C LEU A 321 37.30 1.84 -1.26
N ASP A 322 38.06 1.73 -2.35
CA ASP A 322 38.20 0.52 -3.12
C ASP A 322 38.76 -0.63 -2.28
N ALA A 323 39.82 -0.36 -1.51
CA ALA A 323 40.40 -1.28 -0.56
C ALA A 323 39.40 -1.67 0.54
N ALA A 324 38.67 -0.69 1.10
CA ALA A 324 37.64 -0.96 2.11
C ALA A 324 36.53 -1.87 1.57
N ILE A 325 36.09 -1.67 0.32
CA ILE A 325 35.11 -2.54 -0.34
C ILE A 325 35.66 -3.95 -0.51
N ALA A 326 36.93 -4.10 -0.95
CA ALA A 326 37.56 -5.41 -1.15
C ALA A 326 37.75 -6.20 0.17
N ASP A 327 37.98 -5.49 1.27
CA ASP A 327 38.09 -6.06 2.61
C ASP A 327 36.71 -6.31 3.27
N GLY A 328 35.63 -5.73 2.72
CA GLY A 328 34.31 -5.78 3.35
C GLY A 328 34.20 -4.87 4.58
N PHE A 329 34.95 -3.76 4.62
CA PHE A 329 34.91 -2.69 5.62
C PHE A 329 35.44 -3.05 7.02
N GLY A 330 36.29 -4.08 7.12
CA GLY A 330 36.90 -4.52 8.37
C GLY A 330 36.06 -5.52 9.17
N ALA A 331 36.75 -6.34 9.95
CA ALA A 331 36.16 -7.34 10.84
C ALA A 331 35.71 -6.78 12.21
N ASP A 332 36.06 -5.53 12.50
CA ASP A 332 35.73 -4.89 13.77
C ASP A 332 34.23 -4.54 13.88
N ALA A 333 33.83 -4.09 15.07
CA ALA A 333 32.45 -3.74 15.38
C ALA A 333 31.93 -2.54 14.57
N ALA A 334 32.80 -1.71 14.00
CA ALA A 334 32.44 -0.53 13.23
C ALA A 334 32.29 -0.83 11.73
N GLY A 335 32.64 -2.04 11.29
CA GLY A 335 32.57 -2.39 9.89
C GLY A 335 31.14 -2.40 9.32
N GLU A 336 30.12 -2.68 10.15
CA GLU A 336 28.71 -2.52 9.78
C GLU A 336 28.38 -1.04 9.50
N ASP A 337 28.75 -0.15 10.42
CA ASP A 337 28.44 1.28 10.34
C ASP A 337 29.14 1.95 9.12
N ARG A 338 30.40 1.57 8.86
CA ARG A 338 31.15 1.99 7.66
C ARG A 338 30.43 1.56 6.38
N PHE A 339 30.01 0.30 6.32
CA PHE A 339 29.30 -0.26 5.18
C PHE A 339 27.99 0.47 4.93
N ASP A 340 27.19 0.66 5.98
CA ASP A 340 25.89 1.33 5.91
C ASP A 340 26.01 2.78 5.44
N SER A 341 27.05 3.52 5.85
CA SER A 341 27.30 4.88 5.36
C SER A 341 27.55 4.94 3.84
N VAL A 342 28.23 3.94 3.26
CA VAL A 342 28.45 3.87 1.79
C VAL A 342 27.17 3.51 1.08
N ILE A 343 26.41 2.55 1.60
CA ILE A 343 25.16 2.14 0.98
C ILE A 343 24.14 3.29 0.94
N GLY A 344 24.02 4.03 2.04
CA GLY A 344 23.17 5.22 2.09
C GLY A 344 23.64 6.31 1.12
N LEU A 345 24.96 6.52 0.98
CA LEU A 345 25.52 7.47 0.01
C LEU A 345 25.14 7.11 -1.43
N LEU A 346 25.26 5.83 -1.80
CA LEU A 346 24.89 5.38 -3.15
C LEU A 346 23.38 5.48 -3.40
N GLY A 347 22.55 5.24 -2.39
CA GLY A 347 21.10 5.45 -2.48
C GLY A 347 20.75 6.92 -2.72
N LEU A 348 21.40 7.83 -2.00
CA LEU A 348 21.26 9.27 -2.18
C LEU A 348 21.69 9.72 -3.59
N ILE A 349 22.86 9.26 -4.06
CA ILE A 349 23.35 9.54 -5.43
C ILE A 349 22.36 9.03 -6.49
N ALA A 350 21.81 7.83 -6.30
CA ALA A 350 20.81 7.30 -7.23
C ALA A 350 19.58 8.22 -7.38
N VAL A 351 19.17 8.90 -6.31
CA VAL A 351 18.09 9.88 -6.36
C VAL A 351 18.56 11.20 -6.99
N LEU A 352 19.74 11.69 -6.62
CA LEU A 352 20.33 12.93 -7.15
C LEU A 352 20.63 12.86 -8.66
N ASP A 353 20.89 11.69 -9.21
CA ASP A 353 21.05 11.49 -10.66
C ASP A 353 19.77 11.03 -11.36
N GLY A 354 18.66 10.86 -10.62
CA GLY A 354 17.36 10.49 -11.19
C GLY A 354 17.21 9.01 -11.56
N ALA A 355 18.18 8.15 -11.20
CA ALA A 355 18.04 6.70 -11.28
C ALA A 355 16.94 6.17 -10.33
N ARG A 356 16.57 6.97 -9.33
CA ARG A 356 15.45 6.76 -8.43
C ARG A 356 14.71 8.09 -8.22
N PRO A 357 13.36 8.12 -8.13
CA PRO A 357 12.66 9.38 -7.87
C PRO A 357 12.80 9.82 -6.41
N ASP A 358 12.79 11.14 -6.16
CA ASP A 358 12.58 11.74 -4.84
C ASP A 358 11.08 11.77 -4.48
N PHE A 359 10.40 10.66 -4.73
CA PHE A 359 8.95 10.52 -4.57
C PHE A 359 8.51 10.89 -3.15
N VAL A 360 7.43 11.67 -3.09
CA VAL A 360 6.69 11.98 -1.85
C VAL A 360 5.21 11.71 -2.15
N PRO A 361 4.51 10.92 -1.32
CA PRO A 361 3.07 10.73 -1.45
C PRO A 361 2.32 12.06 -1.49
N ASP A 362 1.21 12.10 -2.23
CA ASP A 362 0.29 13.24 -2.23
C ASP A 362 -0.58 13.22 -0.96
N ASP A 363 0.08 13.43 0.18
CA ASP A 363 -0.53 13.55 1.50
C ASP A 363 0.03 14.82 2.17
N PRO A 364 -0.81 15.85 2.43
CA PRO A 364 -0.37 17.08 3.10
C PRO A 364 0.29 16.83 4.46
N TRP A 365 -0.08 15.78 5.18
CA TRP A 365 0.55 15.44 6.46
C TRP A 365 2.00 14.99 6.30
N VAL A 366 2.33 14.32 5.19
CA VAL A 366 3.70 13.90 4.89
C VAL A 366 4.60 15.11 4.67
N ARG A 367 4.15 16.08 3.88
CA ARG A 367 4.92 17.31 3.61
C ARG A 367 4.98 18.26 4.80
N ARG A 368 4.00 18.22 5.69
CA ARG A 368 3.90 19.17 6.80
C ARG A 368 4.51 18.65 8.10
N TRP A 369 4.34 17.36 8.41
CA TRP A 369 4.65 16.82 9.75
C TRP A 369 5.40 15.49 9.74
N GLU A 370 5.00 14.52 8.93
CA GLU A 370 5.51 13.16 9.04
C GLU A 370 6.85 12.94 8.34
N GLY A 371 7.14 13.67 7.26
CA GLY A 371 8.32 13.40 6.44
C GLY A 371 8.25 12.09 5.67
N TRP A 372 9.31 11.80 4.91
CA TRP A 372 9.39 10.61 4.06
C TRP A 372 10.82 10.07 3.99
N VAL A 373 10.98 8.79 3.66
CA VAL A 373 12.30 8.19 3.42
C VAL A 373 12.67 8.41 1.95
N LEU A 374 13.83 9.02 1.69
CA LEU A 374 14.25 9.36 0.34
C LEU A 374 14.43 8.09 -0.52
N GLY A 375 13.89 8.11 -1.73
CA GLY A 375 13.90 6.98 -2.66
C GLY A 375 12.84 5.91 -2.41
N GLN A 376 12.12 5.96 -1.27
CA GLN A 376 10.99 5.07 -1.01
C GLN A 376 9.81 5.44 -1.91
N THR A 377 9.38 4.51 -2.76
CA THR A 377 8.20 4.68 -3.63
C THR A 377 7.00 3.86 -3.17
N ALA A 378 7.24 2.80 -2.40
CA ALA A 378 6.17 1.95 -1.89
C ALA A 378 5.37 2.67 -0.80
N LEU A 379 4.06 2.76 -1.02
CA LEU A 379 3.12 3.24 -0.02
C LEU A 379 2.83 2.14 1.02
N PRO A 380 2.40 2.51 2.23
CA PRO A 380 1.96 1.56 3.24
C PRO A 380 0.81 0.69 2.74
N ARG A 381 0.77 -0.58 3.16
CA ARG A 381 -0.25 -1.55 2.70
C ARG A 381 -1.68 -1.16 3.05
N ASP A 382 -1.84 -0.31 4.06
CA ASP A 382 -3.09 0.24 4.56
C ASP A 382 -3.50 1.56 3.86
N MET A 383 -2.69 2.09 2.93
CA MET A 383 -3.05 3.25 2.09
C MET A 383 -3.70 2.82 0.77
N PRO A 384 -4.77 3.51 0.33
CA PRO A 384 -5.33 3.32 -1.00
C PRO A 384 -4.26 3.56 -2.09
N GLY A 385 -4.03 2.58 -2.97
CA GLY A 385 -3.10 2.71 -4.10
C GLY A 385 -1.68 2.14 -3.88
N ALA A 386 -1.37 1.54 -2.72
CA ALA A 386 -0.11 0.82 -2.54
C ALA A 386 -0.07 -0.43 -3.44
N PRO A 387 0.96 -0.61 -4.30
CA PRO A 387 1.10 -1.83 -5.10
C PRO A 387 1.32 -3.03 -4.16
N ALA A 388 0.61 -4.13 -4.37
CA ALA A 388 0.81 -5.38 -3.64
C ALA A 388 2.21 -5.98 -3.96
N ARG A 389 2.82 -6.69 -3.02
CA ARG A 389 4.19 -7.20 -3.16
C ARG A 389 4.22 -8.48 -4.02
N ASP A 390 4.83 -8.41 -5.20
CA ASP A 390 5.37 -9.57 -5.93
C ASP A 390 6.89 -9.68 -5.70
N MET A 391 7.42 -10.90 -5.63
CA MET A 391 8.85 -11.27 -5.80
C MET A 391 8.93 -12.78 -6.09
N PRO A 392 9.97 -13.32 -6.77
CA PRO A 392 10.78 -12.78 -7.89
C PRO A 392 11.02 -13.79 -9.04
N GLY A 393 11.33 -13.28 -10.26
CA GLY A 393 12.25 -13.95 -11.19
C GLY A 393 11.90 -13.89 -12.69
N ALA A 394 12.55 -12.99 -13.45
CA ALA A 394 12.97 -13.23 -14.84
C ALA A 394 13.90 -12.08 -15.34
N PRO A 395 14.87 -12.37 -16.23
CA PRO A 395 15.95 -11.45 -16.59
C PRO A 395 15.58 -10.52 -17.75
N ALA A 396 16.19 -9.34 -17.77
CA ALA A 396 16.11 -8.40 -18.89
C ALA A 396 17.05 -8.84 -20.02
N CYS A 397 16.49 -9.15 -21.20
CA CYS A 397 17.23 -9.35 -22.44
C CYS A 397 17.29 -8.04 -23.21
N TRP A 398 18.51 -7.58 -23.48
CA TRP A 398 18.81 -6.38 -24.27
C TRP A 398 18.63 -6.68 -25.77
N MET A 399 17.99 -5.78 -26.50
CA MET A 399 18.07 -5.75 -27.96
C MET A 399 19.35 -5.04 -28.38
N THR A 400 20.17 -5.68 -29.21
CA THR A 400 21.15 -5.00 -30.06
C THR A 400 21.08 -5.56 -31.48
N SER A 401 21.03 -4.63 -32.43
CA SER A 401 21.09 -4.82 -33.87
C SER A 401 22.53 -4.67 -34.40
N GLY A 402 22.96 -5.56 -35.31
CA GLY A 402 23.96 -5.25 -36.36
C GLY A 402 25.35 -5.93 -36.31
N LEU A 403 25.49 -7.07 -37.02
CA LEU A 403 26.55 -7.57 -37.96
C LEU A 403 28.07 -7.21 -37.80
N PRO A 404 29.03 -7.96 -38.43
CA PRO A 404 29.25 -9.42 -38.50
C PRO A 404 30.75 -9.86 -38.37
N ALA A 405 31.04 -11.14 -38.08
CA ALA A 405 32.33 -11.77 -38.47
C ALA A 405 32.30 -13.32 -38.48
N ARG A 406 32.66 -13.89 -39.65
CA ARG A 406 33.42 -15.15 -39.99
C ARG A 406 33.47 -16.27 -38.92
N GLY A 407 33.28 -17.57 -39.19
CA GLY A 407 33.13 -18.38 -40.41
C GLY A 407 33.40 -19.88 -40.09
N ARG A 408 33.10 -20.77 -41.06
CA ARG A 408 33.29 -22.25 -41.11
C ARG A 408 32.30 -23.08 -40.27
N GLY A 409 31.58 -24.10 -40.78
CA GLY A 409 31.40 -24.65 -42.12
C GLY A 409 30.68 -26.02 -42.06
N ARG A 410 29.89 -26.33 -43.12
CA ARG A 410 29.38 -27.67 -43.58
C ARG A 410 28.29 -28.34 -42.70
N ARG A 411 27.23 -29.02 -43.18
CA ARG A 411 26.67 -29.46 -44.49
C ARG A 411 25.15 -29.74 -44.22
N ALA A 412 24.22 -29.31 -45.09
CA ALA A 412 23.38 -30.11 -46.03
C ALA A 412 22.46 -31.16 -45.34
N THR A 413 21.14 -31.30 -45.57
CA THR A 413 20.27 -31.24 -46.77
C THR A 413 18.79 -31.08 -46.36
N ALA A 414 17.95 -30.30 -47.09
CA ALA A 414 16.80 -30.70 -47.96
C ALA A 414 15.69 -31.53 -47.26
N ASN A 415 14.38 -31.32 -47.39
CA ASN A 415 13.48 -30.83 -48.44
C ASN A 415 12.08 -30.56 -47.82
N GLY A 416 11.25 -29.72 -48.45
CA GLY A 416 9.80 -29.69 -48.17
C GLY A 416 9.05 -28.41 -48.55
N ARG A 417 8.77 -28.23 -49.85
CA ARG A 417 7.84 -27.23 -50.41
C ARG A 417 6.41 -27.77 -50.38
N PHE A 418 5.42 -26.95 -50.02
CA PHE A 418 4.03 -26.85 -50.52
C PHE A 418 3.42 -25.60 -49.84
N LEU A 419 2.52 -24.78 -50.36
CA LEU A 419 1.99 -24.42 -51.68
C LEU A 419 1.19 -23.13 -51.39
N VAL A 420 1.31 -22.15 -52.28
CA VAL A 420 0.58 -20.88 -52.24
C VAL A 420 -0.87 -21.11 -52.71
N VAL A 421 -1.84 -20.60 -51.95
CA VAL A 421 -3.16 -20.21 -52.48
C VAL A 421 -3.50 -18.83 -51.93
N GLY A 422 -3.58 -17.85 -52.83
CA GLY A 422 -4.00 -16.50 -52.50
C GLY A 422 -5.51 -16.33 -52.57
N ARG A 423 -6.02 -15.31 -51.86
CA ARG A 423 -7.19 -14.55 -52.32
C ARG A 423 -7.09 -13.11 -51.81
N THR A 424 -7.21 -12.21 -52.78
CA THR A 424 -7.26 -10.76 -52.69
C THR A 424 -8.70 -10.28 -52.53
N SER A 425 -8.90 -9.19 -51.78
CA SER A 425 -9.99 -8.25 -52.04
C SER A 425 -9.61 -6.85 -51.55
N ARG A 426 -9.45 -5.94 -52.53
CA ARG A 426 -9.36 -4.47 -52.38
C ARG A 426 -10.76 -3.88 -52.20
N ILE A 427 -10.84 -2.65 -51.65
CA ILE A 427 -11.63 -1.46 -52.10
C ILE A 427 -11.43 -0.39 -51.00
N ARG A 428 -10.54 0.60 -51.20
CA ARG A 428 -10.70 1.97 -51.74
C ARG A 428 -11.03 3.05 -50.70
N ARG A 429 -10.12 4.03 -50.63
CA ARG A 429 -10.30 5.41 -50.13
C ARG A 429 -11.09 6.26 -51.15
N PRO A 430 -11.61 7.42 -50.72
CA PRO A 430 -11.10 8.73 -51.16
C PRO A 430 -10.79 9.61 -49.92
N GLY A 431 -10.02 10.70 -49.92
CA GLY A 431 -9.58 11.63 -50.96
C GLY A 431 -9.74 13.05 -50.37
N SER A 432 -8.65 13.79 -50.26
CA SER A 432 -8.46 15.07 -49.54
C SER A 432 -8.79 16.32 -50.35
N ALA A 433 -9.18 17.41 -49.67
CA ALA A 433 -8.78 18.81 -49.95
C ALA A 433 -9.14 19.67 -48.71
N SER A 434 -8.18 20.24 -47.98
CA SER A 434 -7.46 21.52 -48.18
C SER A 434 -8.27 22.73 -47.71
N GLY A 435 -7.71 23.48 -46.75
CA GLY A 435 -8.30 24.70 -46.19
C GLY A 435 -7.56 25.16 -44.94
N CYS A 436 -6.39 25.77 -45.14
CA CYS A 436 -5.63 26.49 -44.14
C CYS A 436 -6.35 27.81 -43.81
N LEU A 437 -6.40 28.24 -42.54
CA LEU A 437 -6.25 29.65 -42.14
C LEU A 437 -6.08 29.77 -40.62
N CYS A 438 -5.09 30.58 -40.30
CA CYS A 438 -4.67 31.14 -39.02
C CYS A 438 -5.79 31.81 -38.21
N GLY A 439 -5.60 31.92 -36.89
CA GLY A 439 -6.34 32.90 -36.09
C GLY A 439 -6.38 32.61 -34.60
N VAL A 440 -5.36 33.09 -33.88
CA VAL A 440 -5.37 33.31 -32.43
C VAL A 440 -6.52 34.25 -32.06
N CYS A 441 -7.25 33.98 -30.97
CA CYS A 441 -7.95 35.01 -30.17
C CYS A 441 -8.46 34.43 -28.83
N PRO A 442 -8.74 35.28 -27.81
CA PRO A 442 -8.34 35.07 -26.43
C PRO A 442 -9.49 34.77 -25.47
N VAL A 443 -9.10 34.40 -24.24
CA VAL A 443 -9.94 34.29 -23.04
C VAL A 443 -10.72 35.60 -22.78
N PRO A 444 -12.06 35.57 -22.63
CA PRO A 444 -12.80 36.67 -22.04
C PRO A 444 -12.98 36.47 -20.53
N SER A 445 -12.66 37.53 -19.81
CA SER A 445 -12.86 37.76 -18.39
C SER A 445 -14.33 37.81 -17.98
N ARG A 446 -14.59 37.39 -16.73
CA ARG A 446 -15.86 37.49 -16.00
C ARG A 446 -16.52 38.88 -16.10
N PRO A 447 -17.85 38.94 -16.19
CA PRO A 447 -18.63 40.01 -15.60
C PRO A 447 -19.24 39.56 -14.26
N SER A 448 -19.11 40.46 -13.28
CA SER A 448 -19.78 40.48 -11.99
C SER A 448 -21.18 41.09 -12.14
N THR A 449 -22.22 40.42 -11.64
CA THR A 449 -23.52 41.04 -11.32
C THR A 449 -24.23 40.29 -10.18
N GLU A 450 -24.80 41.09 -9.30
CA GLU A 450 -25.50 40.84 -8.03
C GLU A 450 -26.74 39.92 -8.09
N PRO A 451 -27.27 39.46 -6.93
CA PRO A 451 -28.29 38.41 -6.88
C PRO A 451 -29.69 38.98 -7.14
N SER A 452 -30.41 38.39 -8.10
CA SER A 452 -31.83 38.66 -8.33
C SER A 452 -32.68 37.48 -7.83
N SER A 453 -33.53 37.81 -6.87
CA SER A 453 -34.77 37.17 -6.41
C SER A 453 -35.20 35.82 -7.01
N ALA A 454 -35.43 34.89 -6.10
CA ALA A 454 -36.12 33.62 -6.31
C ALA A 454 -37.50 33.78 -6.99
N GLN A 455 -37.76 32.89 -7.95
CA GLN A 455 -39.10 32.43 -8.28
C GLN A 455 -39.11 30.90 -8.18
N GLU A 456 -39.83 30.41 -7.17
CA GLU A 456 -40.17 29.00 -7.01
C GLU A 456 -41.12 28.57 -8.13
N SER A 457 -40.67 27.65 -8.99
CA SER A 457 -41.58 26.82 -9.79
C SER A 457 -41.66 25.45 -9.13
N GLY A 458 -42.83 25.13 -8.57
CA GLY A 458 -43.13 23.83 -7.97
C GLY A 458 -42.96 22.68 -8.96
N MET A 459 -41.91 21.89 -8.77
CA MET A 459 -41.79 20.55 -9.35
C MET A 459 -42.51 19.59 -8.41
N ALA A 460 -43.60 18.99 -8.90
CA ALA A 460 -44.21 17.84 -8.25
C ALA A 460 -43.19 16.70 -8.19
N THR A 461 -42.68 16.42 -6.98
CA THR A 461 -41.79 15.30 -6.71
C THR A 461 -42.59 14.01 -6.91
N THR A 462 -42.42 13.39 -8.08
CA THR A 462 -42.84 12.00 -8.28
C THR A 462 -42.02 11.17 -7.28
N ILE A 463 -42.65 10.61 -6.25
CA ILE A 463 -41.97 9.72 -5.30
C ILE A 463 -41.46 8.53 -6.11
N ALA A 464 -40.15 8.49 -6.37
CA ALA A 464 -39.54 7.38 -7.08
C ALA A 464 -39.81 6.09 -6.30
N ALA A 465 -40.39 5.09 -6.97
CA ALA A 465 -40.65 3.80 -6.35
C ALA A 465 -39.33 3.19 -5.86
N LYS A 466 -39.30 2.70 -4.61
CA LYS A 466 -38.11 2.09 -4.02
C LYS A 466 -37.73 0.82 -4.82
N PRO A 467 -36.42 0.54 -4.96
CA PRO A 467 -35.97 -0.68 -5.64
C PRO A 467 -36.48 -1.91 -4.90
N ARG A 468 -37.01 -2.90 -5.64
CA ARG A 468 -37.47 -4.18 -5.08
C ARG A 468 -36.29 -5.14 -4.96
N VAL A 469 -36.03 -5.68 -3.78
CA VAL A 469 -34.91 -6.61 -3.53
C VAL A 469 -35.42 -7.88 -2.85
N ALA A 470 -35.06 -9.04 -3.39
CA ALA A 470 -35.39 -10.32 -2.79
C ALA A 470 -34.32 -10.71 -1.76
N PHE A 471 -34.72 -11.18 -0.58
CA PHE A 471 -33.80 -11.74 0.42
C PHE A 471 -34.02 -13.23 0.61
N ILE A 472 -33.04 -14.04 0.21
CA ILE A 472 -33.00 -15.49 0.43
C ILE A 472 -32.19 -15.76 1.70
N GLY A 473 -32.84 -16.27 2.75
CA GLY A 473 -32.16 -16.68 3.98
C GLY A 473 -31.75 -18.15 3.92
N THR A 474 -30.46 -18.45 3.76
CA THR A 474 -29.95 -19.84 3.80
C THR A 474 -29.43 -20.23 5.19
N GLY A 475 -29.58 -19.35 6.19
CA GLY A 475 -29.21 -19.59 7.59
C GLY A 475 -27.90 -18.92 7.99
N GLY A 476 -27.02 -19.66 8.68
CA GLY A 476 -25.75 -19.15 9.20
C GLY A 476 -25.88 -18.28 10.46
N THR A 477 -24.77 -17.67 10.87
CA THR A 477 -24.67 -16.84 12.08
C THR A 477 -25.68 -15.68 12.08
N MET A 478 -25.94 -15.08 10.92
CA MET A 478 -26.94 -14.00 10.76
C MET A 478 -28.36 -14.42 11.20
N SER A 479 -28.72 -15.68 11.02
CA SER A 479 -30.00 -16.23 11.48
C SER A 479 -29.99 -16.68 12.93
N SER A 480 -28.82 -16.86 13.54
CA SER A 480 -28.71 -17.53 14.85
C SER A 480 -28.99 -16.60 16.02
N VAL A 481 -29.64 -17.13 17.06
CA VAL A 481 -29.95 -16.40 18.30
C VAL A 481 -29.21 -17.06 19.46
N GLY A 482 -28.27 -16.34 20.07
CA GLY A 482 -27.55 -16.78 21.27
C GLY A 482 -28.41 -16.73 22.53
N LYS A 483 -27.90 -17.30 23.63
CA LYS A 483 -28.59 -17.32 24.94
C LYS A 483 -28.74 -15.92 25.56
N GLY A 484 -27.87 -14.99 25.17
CA GLY A 484 -27.93 -13.59 25.56
C GLY A 484 -27.01 -12.73 24.70
N PRO A 485 -26.98 -11.40 24.92
CA PRO A 485 -26.26 -10.48 24.04
C PRO A 485 -24.74 -10.67 23.99
N LEU A 486 -24.15 -11.31 25.00
CA LEU A 486 -22.70 -11.57 25.04
C LEU A 486 -22.32 -12.96 24.51
N ASP A 487 -23.30 -13.78 24.14
CA ASP A 487 -23.06 -15.11 23.57
C ASP A 487 -22.71 -15.01 22.07
N VAL A 488 -21.42 -14.79 21.81
CA VAL A 488 -20.86 -14.63 20.46
C VAL A 488 -20.04 -15.85 20.01
N ASN A 489 -19.95 -16.89 20.84
CA ASN A 489 -19.15 -18.09 20.55
C ASN A 489 -20.05 -19.33 20.40
N ASP A 490 -20.94 -19.57 21.36
CA ASP A 490 -21.73 -20.80 21.48
C ASP A 490 -23.20 -20.60 21.12
N TYR A 491 -23.53 -19.53 20.40
CA TYR A 491 -24.89 -19.17 20.01
C TYR A 491 -25.62 -20.27 19.23
N GLY A 492 -24.87 -21.10 18.49
CA GLY A 492 -25.43 -22.26 17.78
C GLY A 492 -26.01 -23.31 18.72
N ALA A 493 -25.49 -23.44 19.95
CA ALA A 493 -25.96 -24.40 20.94
C ALA A 493 -27.35 -24.06 21.49
N ASN A 494 -27.85 -22.85 21.23
CA ASN A 494 -29.21 -22.46 21.61
C ASN A 494 -30.28 -23.03 20.66
N ASN A 495 -29.89 -23.60 19.51
CA ASN A 495 -30.78 -24.20 18.50
C ASN A 495 -31.95 -23.31 18.04
N LYS A 496 -31.85 -21.99 18.24
CA LYS A 496 -32.83 -21.01 17.81
C LYS A 496 -32.28 -20.25 16.60
N ARG A 497 -33.04 -20.26 15.51
CA ARG A 497 -32.74 -19.52 14.28
C ARG A 497 -33.97 -18.75 13.83
N LEU A 498 -33.73 -17.59 13.23
CA LEU A 498 -34.73 -16.76 12.60
C LEU A 498 -34.85 -17.14 11.13
N GLU A 499 -36.09 -17.21 10.65
CA GLU A 499 -36.40 -17.31 9.23
C GLU A 499 -36.15 -15.98 8.52
N ALA A 500 -36.11 -16.00 7.19
CA ALA A 500 -35.78 -14.82 6.38
C ALA A 500 -36.65 -13.59 6.72
N ALA A 501 -37.97 -13.77 6.90
CA ALA A 501 -38.88 -12.69 7.25
C ALA A 501 -38.60 -12.11 8.66
N GLU A 502 -38.21 -12.94 9.62
CA GLU A 502 -37.86 -12.52 10.98
C GLU A 502 -36.53 -11.75 11.00
N ILE A 503 -35.56 -12.13 10.17
CA ILE A 503 -34.30 -11.38 9.99
C ILE A 503 -34.59 -9.99 9.43
N LEU A 504 -35.44 -9.87 8.41
CA LEU A 504 -35.84 -8.58 7.86
C LEU A 504 -36.55 -7.71 8.89
N ALA A 505 -37.48 -8.29 9.67
CA ALA A 505 -38.20 -7.58 10.73
C ALA A 505 -37.27 -7.08 11.85
N ALA A 506 -36.16 -7.78 12.10
CA ALA A 506 -35.14 -7.35 13.07
C ALA A 506 -34.29 -6.16 12.59
N VAL A 507 -34.36 -5.79 11.30
CA VAL A 507 -33.60 -4.68 10.70
C VAL A 507 -34.55 -3.69 10.01
N PRO A 508 -35.37 -2.92 10.77
CA PRO A 508 -36.39 -2.05 10.19
C PRO A 508 -35.84 -0.95 9.26
N ALA A 509 -34.58 -0.57 9.44
CA ALA A 509 -33.88 0.41 8.56
C ALA A 509 -33.85 -0.01 7.08
N LEU A 510 -34.06 -1.30 6.76
CA LEU A 510 -34.16 -1.77 5.38
C LEU A 510 -35.29 -1.08 4.60
N ALA A 511 -36.40 -0.78 5.28
CA ALA A 511 -37.54 -0.10 4.68
C ALA A 511 -37.18 1.32 4.19
N GLU A 512 -36.10 1.94 4.68
CA GLU A 512 -35.64 3.24 4.22
C GLU A 512 -34.96 3.16 2.85
N VAL A 513 -34.29 2.04 2.53
CA VAL A 513 -33.42 1.90 1.36
C VAL A 513 -34.04 1.13 0.20
N ALA A 514 -34.92 0.17 0.46
CA ALA A 514 -35.52 -0.68 -0.58
C ALA A 514 -36.85 -1.30 -0.13
N ASP A 515 -37.64 -1.78 -1.08
CA ASP A 515 -38.74 -2.71 -0.83
C ASP A 515 -38.18 -4.14 -0.78
N VAL A 516 -37.84 -4.61 0.43
CA VAL A 516 -37.19 -5.91 0.65
C VAL A 516 -38.23 -6.95 1.07
N PHE A 517 -38.33 -8.06 0.34
CA PHE A 517 -39.20 -9.17 0.69
C PHE A 517 -38.43 -10.45 0.93
N ALA A 518 -38.92 -11.24 1.89
CA ALA A 518 -38.32 -12.53 2.24
C ALA A 518 -38.73 -13.61 1.24
N VAL A 519 -37.76 -14.42 0.83
CA VAL A 519 -37.97 -15.63 0.04
C VAL A 519 -37.83 -16.83 0.97
N PRO A 520 -38.90 -17.61 1.18
CA PRO A 520 -38.82 -18.86 1.93
C PRO A 520 -37.84 -19.81 1.25
N TYR A 521 -36.82 -20.23 1.99
CA TYR A 521 -35.79 -21.13 1.47
C TYR A 521 -35.28 -22.01 2.60
N LYS A 522 -34.73 -23.19 2.26
CA LYS A 522 -34.20 -24.10 3.28
C LYS A 522 -32.95 -23.51 3.95
N ALA A 523 -32.88 -23.59 5.27
CA ALA A 523 -31.68 -23.24 6.01
C ALA A 523 -30.67 -24.39 5.97
N VAL A 524 -29.44 -24.11 5.57
CA VAL A 524 -28.32 -25.06 5.51
C VAL A 524 -27.14 -24.48 6.27
N LEU A 525 -26.51 -25.27 7.14
CA LEU A 525 -25.27 -24.85 7.77
C LEU A 525 -24.20 -24.77 6.69
N SER A 526 -23.47 -23.66 6.61
CA SER A 526 -22.49 -23.46 5.55
C SER A 526 -21.44 -24.58 5.43
N PRO A 527 -20.96 -25.24 6.51
CA PRO A 527 -20.07 -26.42 6.37
C PRO A 527 -20.73 -27.66 5.76
N ASP A 528 -22.06 -27.76 5.79
CA ASP A 528 -22.83 -28.89 5.28
C ASP A 528 -23.29 -28.69 3.83
N ILE A 529 -23.01 -27.51 3.24
CA ILE A 529 -23.47 -27.18 1.89
C ILE A 529 -22.80 -28.05 0.84
N ASP A 530 -23.58 -28.52 -0.14
CA ASP A 530 -23.09 -29.35 -1.24
C ASP A 530 -23.51 -28.84 -2.63
N PHE A 531 -23.23 -29.63 -3.67
CA PHE A 531 -23.58 -29.27 -5.05
C PHE A 531 -25.10 -29.22 -5.28
N ALA A 532 -25.88 -30.12 -4.65
CA ALA A 532 -27.32 -30.12 -4.80
C ALA A 532 -27.93 -28.84 -4.19
N ASP A 533 -27.40 -28.38 -3.06
CA ASP A 533 -27.75 -27.10 -2.45
C ASP A 533 -27.40 -25.91 -3.35
N TRP A 534 -26.18 -25.88 -3.91
CA TRP A 534 -25.76 -24.83 -4.83
C TRP A 534 -26.59 -24.79 -6.11
N ARG A 535 -26.92 -25.95 -6.69
CA ARG A 535 -27.81 -26.06 -7.86
C ARG A 535 -29.21 -25.53 -7.54
N ALA A 536 -29.77 -25.92 -6.38
CA ALA A 536 -31.09 -25.45 -5.95
C ALA A 536 -31.10 -23.92 -5.71
N LEU A 537 -30.03 -23.37 -5.14
CA LEU A 537 -29.90 -21.94 -4.89
C LEU A 537 -29.80 -21.14 -6.19
N ALA A 538 -29.01 -21.63 -7.16
CA ALA A 538 -28.93 -21.02 -8.48
C ALA A 538 -30.29 -21.05 -9.21
N ALA A 539 -31.01 -22.18 -9.12
CA ALA A 539 -32.35 -22.33 -9.71
C ALA A 539 -33.36 -21.36 -9.07
N GLU A 540 -33.30 -21.15 -7.75
CA GLU A 540 -34.18 -20.20 -7.07
C GLU A 540 -33.88 -18.75 -7.48
N CYS A 541 -32.61 -18.38 -7.62
CA CYS A 541 -32.23 -17.08 -8.17
C CYS A 541 -32.74 -16.87 -9.61
N HIS A 542 -32.67 -17.90 -10.47
CA HIS A 542 -33.25 -17.85 -11.82
C HIS A 542 -34.77 -17.73 -11.79
N ARG A 543 -35.45 -18.46 -10.90
CA ARG A 543 -36.90 -18.38 -10.72
C ARG A 543 -37.32 -16.98 -10.32
N LEU A 544 -36.64 -16.36 -9.35
CA LEU A 544 -36.90 -14.98 -8.93
C LEU A 544 -36.67 -13.99 -10.08
N ALA A 545 -35.56 -14.12 -10.80
CA ALA A 545 -35.27 -13.27 -11.94
C ALA A 545 -36.32 -13.36 -13.07
N ALA A 546 -36.93 -14.54 -13.25
CA ALA A 546 -37.97 -14.76 -14.26
C ALA A 546 -39.37 -14.33 -13.81
N THR A 547 -39.69 -14.47 -12.52
CA THR A 547 -41.07 -14.29 -12.01
C THR A 547 -41.32 -12.92 -11.38
N GLU A 548 -40.29 -12.29 -10.79
CA GLU A 548 -40.43 -11.02 -10.09
C GLU A 548 -40.15 -9.83 -11.02
N LYS A 549 -41.21 -9.21 -11.53
CA LYS A 549 -41.11 -8.05 -12.41
C LYS A 549 -40.45 -6.87 -11.69
N GLY A 550 -39.47 -6.26 -12.36
CA GLY A 550 -38.77 -5.07 -11.84
C GLY A 550 -37.86 -5.35 -10.65
N LEU A 551 -37.49 -6.62 -10.40
CA LEU A 551 -36.56 -6.98 -9.34
C LEU A 551 -35.20 -6.30 -9.58
N ALA A 552 -34.79 -5.47 -8.62
CA ALA A 552 -33.56 -4.67 -8.72
C ALA A 552 -32.32 -5.50 -8.37
N GLY A 553 -32.45 -6.47 -7.46
CA GLY A 553 -31.36 -7.31 -6.99
C GLY A 553 -31.82 -8.47 -6.10
N ILE A 554 -30.91 -9.42 -5.85
CA ILE A 554 -31.10 -10.55 -4.93
C ILE A 554 -30.00 -10.49 -3.86
N VAL A 555 -30.38 -10.64 -2.60
CA VAL A 555 -29.46 -10.77 -1.46
C VAL A 555 -29.60 -12.16 -0.87
N ILE A 556 -28.48 -12.83 -0.64
CA ILE A 556 -28.42 -14.18 -0.06
C ILE A 556 -27.74 -14.10 1.30
N GLY A 557 -28.52 -14.29 2.37
CA GLY A 557 -28.00 -14.41 3.73
C GLY A 557 -27.42 -15.80 3.97
N HIS A 558 -26.10 -15.90 4.16
CA HIS A 558 -25.35 -17.15 4.19
C HIS A 558 -24.41 -17.28 5.40
N GLY A 559 -24.14 -18.52 5.81
CA GLY A 559 -23.12 -18.81 6.83
C GLY A 559 -21.71 -18.50 6.32
N THR A 560 -20.86 -17.92 7.18
CA THR A 560 -19.58 -17.37 6.74
C THR A 560 -18.49 -18.43 6.49
N ALA A 561 -18.67 -19.70 6.87
CA ALA A 561 -17.60 -20.70 6.77
C ALA A 561 -17.23 -21.03 5.31
N THR A 562 -18.22 -21.12 4.43
CA THR A 562 -18.06 -21.45 3.00
C THR A 562 -18.69 -20.39 2.08
N LEU A 563 -18.94 -19.18 2.62
CA LEU A 563 -19.58 -18.09 1.86
C LEU A 563 -18.83 -17.78 0.57
N GLU A 564 -17.50 -17.75 0.62
CA GLU A 564 -16.64 -17.50 -0.55
C GLU A 564 -16.74 -18.58 -1.63
N GLU A 565 -17.07 -19.81 -1.26
CA GLU A 565 -17.26 -20.94 -2.16
C GLU A 565 -18.61 -20.83 -2.87
N THR A 566 -19.70 -20.65 -2.10
CA THR A 566 -21.04 -20.43 -2.66
C THR A 566 -21.06 -19.21 -3.58
N ALA A 567 -20.46 -18.09 -3.15
CA ALA A 567 -20.39 -16.89 -3.97
C ALA A 567 -19.64 -17.15 -5.29
N TYR A 568 -18.50 -17.84 -5.26
CA TYR A 568 -17.74 -18.12 -6.48
C TYR A 568 -18.48 -19.08 -7.41
N PHE A 569 -19.12 -20.13 -6.88
CA PHE A 569 -19.98 -21.02 -7.67
C PHE A 569 -21.10 -20.25 -8.38
N LEU A 570 -21.81 -19.37 -7.67
CA LEU A 570 -22.86 -18.53 -8.26
C LEU A 570 -22.29 -17.59 -9.32
N SER A 571 -21.12 -16.98 -9.06
CA SER A 571 -20.43 -16.13 -10.03
C SER A 571 -20.07 -16.85 -11.33
N LEU A 572 -19.93 -18.17 -11.31
CA LEU A 572 -19.61 -18.99 -12.49
C LEU A 572 -20.84 -19.56 -13.19
N THR A 573 -22.00 -19.64 -12.53
CA THR A 573 -23.15 -20.43 -13.02
C THR A 573 -24.44 -19.61 -13.17
N LEU A 574 -24.54 -18.46 -12.50
CA LEU A 574 -25.77 -17.69 -12.45
C LEU A 574 -25.95 -16.80 -13.69
N ARG A 575 -26.66 -17.32 -14.68
CA ARG A 575 -27.02 -16.59 -15.91
C ARG A 575 -28.15 -15.59 -15.69
N THR A 576 -27.85 -14.44 -15.10
CA THR A 576 -28.80 -13.35 -14.90
C THR A 576 -28.09 -12.00 -14.91
N ASP A 577 -28.77 -10.96 -15.37
CA ASP A 577 -28.29 -9.57 -15.33
C ASP A 577 -28.65 -8.88 -13.99
N ILE A 578 -29.45 -9.54 -13.16
CA ILE A 578 -29.85 -9.04 -11.84
C ILE A 578 -28.67 -9.19 -10.88
N PRO A 579 -28.22 -8.11 -10.20
CA PRO A 579 -27.17 -8.18 -9.19
C PRO A 579 -27.50 -9.19 -8.09
N VAL A 580 -26.53 -10.03 -7.75
CA VAL A 580 -26.63 -10.98 -6.63
C VAL A 580 -25.53 -10.71 -5.63
N VAL A 581 -25.91 -10.45 -4.38
CA VAL A 581 -25.00 -10.15 -3.28
C VAL A 581 -25.14 -11.21 -2.19
N VAL A 582 -24.05 -11.92 -1.89
CA VAL A 582 -23.99 -12.86 -0.77
C VAL A 582 -23.48 -12.10 0.46
N VAL A 583 -24.23 -12.19 1.56
CA VAL A 583 -23.96 -11.48 2.82
C VAL A 583 -23.96 -12.47 3.97
N GLY A 584 -23.14 -12.20 4.98
CA GLY A 584 -23.10 -12.98 6.22
C GLY A 584 -22.93 -12.08 7.43
N ALA A 585 -22.74 -12.70 8.59
CA ALA A 585 -22.40 -12.01 9.82
C ALA A 585 -21.41 -12.85 10.64
N GLN A 586 -20.52 -12.19 11.35
CA GLN A 586 -19.58 -12.85 12.26
C GLN A 586 -20.15 -12.97 13.69
N ARG A 587 -21.13 -12.14 14.05
CA ARG A 587 -21.86 -12.21 15.32
C ARG A 587 -23.33 -12.58 15.09
N PRO A 588 -23.95 -13.35 16.01
CA PRO A 588 -25.37 -13.69 15.89
C PRO A 588 -26.24 -12.44 15.98
N ILE A 589 -27.47 -12.50 15.46
CA ILE A 589 -28.36 -11.32 15.40
C ILE A 589 -28.72 -10.78 16.79
N SER A 590 -28.71 -11.63 17.81
CA SER A 590 -28.98 -11.27 19.20
C SER A 590 -27.78 -10.66 19.93
N ALA A 591 -26.59 -10.66 19.33
CA ALA A 591 -25.38 -10.20 20.00
C ALA A 591 -25.33 -8.67 20.15
N LEU A 592 -24.69 -8.22 21.23
CA LEU A 592 -24.28 -6.85 21.40
C LEU A 592 -23.35 -6.45 20.25
N SER A 593 -23.65 -5.31 19.61
CA SER A 593 -22.93 -4.82 18.44
C SER A 593 -22.83 -5.89 17.33
N THR A 594 -23.94 -6.57 17.06
CA THR A 594 -24.05 -7.48 15.92
C THR A 594 -23.77 -6.74 14.59
N ASP A 595 -23.08 -7.41 13.67
CA ASP A 595 -22.80 -6.89 12.33
C ASP A 595 -23.92 -7.17 11.32
N VAL A 596 -24.98 -7.89 11.73
CA VAL A 596 -26.12 -8.24 10.86
C VAL A 596 -26.77 -7.01 10.23
N GLY A 597 -27.09 -5.98 11.03
CA GLY A 597 -27.83 -4.82 10.56
C GLY A 597 -27.13 -4.08 9.42
N MET A 598 -25.87 -3.68 9.65
CA MET A 598 -25.10 -2.92 8.65
C MET A 598 -24.73 -3.77 7.44
N ASN A 599 -24.34 -5.03 7.62
CA ASN A 599 -24.05 -5.92 6.49
C ASN A 599 -25.30 -6.10 5.61
N LEU A 600 -26.48 -6.29 6.20
CA LEU A 600 -27.72 -6.50 5.45
C LEU A 600 -28.19 -5.24 4.72
N VAL A 601 -28.17 -4.08 5.40
CA VAL A 601 -28.50 -2.78 4.78
C VAL A 601 -27.56 -2.47 3.62
N GLY A 602 -26.25 -2.64 3.83
CA GLY A 602 -25.28 -2.47 2.77
C GLY A 602 -25.54 -3.42 1.60
N ALA A 603 -25.85 -4.70 1.87
CA ALA A 603 -26.00 -5.71 0.82
C ALA A 603 -27.20 -5.41 -0.06
N VAL A 604 -28.30 -4.96 0.55
CA VAL A 604 -29.50 -4.50 -0.15
C VAL A 604 -29.21 -3.25 -0.99
N ARG A 605 -28.48 -2.27 -0.46
CA ARG A 605 -28.07 -1.07 -1.22
C ARG A 605 -27.20 -1.42 -2.43
N VAL A 606 -26.26 -2.36 -2.27
CA VAL A 606 -25.42 -2.85 -3.37
C VAL A 606 -26.25 -3.62 -4.39
N ALA A 607 -27.13 -4.52 -3.97
CA ALA A 607 -27.99 -5.29 -4.86
C ALA A 607 -28.94 -4.38 -5.66
N ALA A 608 -29.40 -3.27 -5.07
CA ALA A 608 -30.21 -2.27 -5.73
C ALA A 608 -29.42 -1.32 -6.66
N SER A 609 -28.08 -1.32 -6.60
CA SER A 609 -27.26 -0.40 -7.39
C SER A 609 -27.15 -0.85 -8.85
N PRO A 610 -27.46 0.02 -9.83
CA PRO A 610 -27.24 -0.29 -11.24
C PRO A 610 -25.77 -0.60 -11.58
N GLU A 611 -24.82 -0.02 -10.84
CA GLU A 611 -23.38 -0.23 -11.04
C GLU A 611 -22.93 -1.65 -10.68
N ALA A 612 -23.72 -2.38 -9.88
CA ALA A 612 -23.43 -3.77 -9.51
C ALA A 612 -23.69 -4.76 -10.67
N ARG A 613 -24.37 -4.34 -11.74
CA ARG A 613 -24.71 -5.21 -12.88
C ARG A 613 -23.47 -5.61 -13.67
N GLY A 614 -23.41 -6.90 -14.03
CA GLY A 614 -22.32 -7.47 -14.81
C GLY A 614 -20.98 -7.55 -14.06
N LEU A 615 -20.98 -7.53 -12.73
CA LEU A 615 -19.78 -7.75 -11.91
C LEU A 615 -19.64 -9.20 -11.42
N GLY A 616 -20.51 -10.10 -11.88
CA GLY A 616 -20.67 -11.45 -11.31
C GLY A 616 -21.40 -11.40 -9.96
N ALA A 617 -21.36 -12.51 -9.22
CA ALA A 617 -21.83 -12.50 -7.84
C ALA A 617 -20.89 -11.64 -6.98
N LEU A 618 -21.46 -10.91 -6.04
CA LEU A 618 -20.73 -10.04 -5.13
C LEU A 618 -20.82 -10.58 -3.70
N VAL A 619 -19.86 -10.19 -2.88
CA VAL A 619 -19.88 -10.41 -1.44
C VAL A 619 -19.82 -9.06 -0.75
N LEU A 620 -20.68 -8.81 0.22
CA LEU A 620 -20.59 -7.64 1.08
C LEU A 620 -20.55 -8.02 2.54
N LEU A 621 -19.46 -7.66 3.23
CA LEU A 621 -19.36 -7.66 4.69
C LEU A 621 -18.46 -6.51 5.12
N ASN A 622 -18.71 -5.95 6.31
CA ASN A 622 -17.88 -4.88 6.89
C ASN A 622 -17.74 -3.67 5.95
N ASP A 623 -18.86 -3.26 5.36
CA ASP A 623 -18.99 -2.14 4.41
C ASP A 623 -18.17 -2.28 3.10
N GLU A 624 -17.45 -3.39 2.89
CA GLU A 624 -16.61 -3.65 1.73
C GLU A 624 -17.33 -4.52 0.69
N ILE A 625 -17.29 -4.09 -0.57
CA ILE A 625 -17.87 -4.81 -1.72
C ILE A 625 -16.77 -5.62 -2.38
N HIS A 626 -16.92 -6.94 -2.49
CA HIS A 626 -15.91 -7.81 -3.07
C HIS A 626 -16.42 -8.60 -4.26
N ALA A 627 -15.51 -8.87 -5.22
CA ALA A 627 -15.75 -9.86 -6.26
C ALA A 627 -15.77 -11.26 -5.64
N ALA A 628 -16.80 -12.05 -5.96
CA ALA A 628 -16.92 -13.41 -5.46
C ALA A 628 -15.70 -14.30 -5.80
N ARG A 629 -15.02 -14.05 -6.93
CA ARG A 629 -13.81 -14.77 -7.33
C ARG A 629 -12.64 -14.57 -6.37
N ASP A 630 -12.46 -13.37 -5.83
CA ASP A 630 -11.20 -13.00 -5.20
C ASP A 630 -11.30 -12.87 -3.68
N VAL A 631 -12.52 -12.78 -3.12
CA VAL A 631 -12.74 -12.64 -1.67
C VAL A 631 -12.49 -13.95 -0.90
N THR A 632 -11.83 -13.89 0.26
CA THR A 632 -11.65 -15.05 1.13
C THR A 632 -11.74 -14.64 2.60
N LYS A 633 -12.15 -15.57 3.47
CA LYS A 633 -12.26 -15.41 4.90
C LYS A 633 -10.89 -15.60 5.54
N THR A 634 -10.34 -14.51 6.07
CA THR A 634 -8.94 -14.44 6.56
C THR A 634 -8.81 -14.52 8.08
N SER A 635 -9.92 -14.43 8.81
CA SER A 635 -9.97 -14.45 10.27
C SER A 635 -11.14 -15.26 10.81
N THR A 636 -10.91 -15.92 11.94
CA THR A 636 -11.93 -16.74 12.61
C THR A 636 -13.05 -15.89 13.22
N LEU A 637 -12.69 -14.79 13.89
CA LEU A 637 -13.63 -14.00 14.72
C LEU A 637 -13.70 -12.50 14.39
N ARG A 638 -12.75 -11.95 13.65
CA ARG A 638 -12.76 -10.51 13.32
C ARG A 638 -13.91 -10.21 12.36
N LEU A 639 -14.54 -9.04 12.48
CA LEU A 639 -15.66 -8.62 11.61
C LEU A 639 -15.16 -8.39 10.18
N GLN A 640 -13.98 -7.79 10.07
CA GLN A 640 -13.28 -7.48 8.83
C GLN A 640 -12.53 -8.68 8.21
N THR A 641 -13.17 -9.86 8.25
CA THR A 641 -12.55 -11.14 7.89
C THR A 641 -12.55 -11.43 6.40
N PHE A 642 -13.57 -11.00 5.66
CA PHE A 642 -13.60 -11.17 4.21
C PHE A 642 -12.69 -10.14 3.58
N ARG A 643 -11.68 -10.62 2.83
CA ARG A 643 -10.65 -9.79 2.22
C ARG A 643 -10.37 -10.28 0.81
N THR A 644 -9.89 -9.38 -0.03
CA THR A 644 -9.41 -9.69 -1.39
C THR A 644 -7.90 -9.41 -1.45
N PRO A 645 -7.03 -10.37 -1.10
CA PRO A 645 -5.62 -10.10 -0.83
C PRO A 645 -4.84 -9.52 -2.01
N ASP A 646 -5.12 -9.98 -3.24
CA ASP A 646 -4.34 -9.59 -4.42
C ASP A 646 -4.84 -8.28 -5.07
N PHE A 647 -6.16 -8.05 -5.04
CA PHE A 647 -6.79 -7.01 -5.86
C PHE A 647 -7.63 -5.99 -5.07
N GLY A 648 -7.78 -6.15 -3.76
CA GLY A 648 -8.61 -5.27 -2.93
C GLY A 648 -10.11 -5.38 -3.21
N ALA A 649 -10.90 -4.66 -2.42
CA ALA A 649 -12.34 -4.55 -2.62
C ALA A 649 -12.67 -3.82 -3.94
N LEU A 650 -13.83 -4.13 -4.51
CA LEU A 650 -14.40 -3.42 -5.64
C LEU A 650 -14.88 -2.02 -5.26
N GLY A 651 -15.29 -1.83 -4.00
CA GLY A 651 -15.96 -0.62 -3.55
C GLY A 651 -16.35 -0.67 -2.08
N HIS A 652 -17.09 0.35 -1.64
CA HIS A 652 -17.64 0.43 -0.28
C HIS A 652 -19.12 0.84 -0.31
N ALA A 653 -19.86 0.37 0.69
CA ALA A 653 -21.27 0.72 0.92
C ALA A 653 -21.39 1.73 2.08
N ASP A 654 -20.72 2.87 1.95
CA ASP A 654 -20.63 3.91 2.98
C ASP A 654 -21.97 4.64 3.20
N GLY A 655 -22.09 5.37 4.30
CA GLY A 655 -23.36 5.98 4.74
C GLY A 655 -24.02 6.90 3.70
N ASP A 656 -23.23 7.64 2.92
CA ASP A 656 -23.75 8.54 1.88
C ASP A 656 -24.13 7.79 0.59
N ARG A 657 -23.33 6.82 0.15
CA ARG A 657 -23.55 6.09 -1.11
C ARG A 657 -22.86 4.74 -1.20
N VAL A 658 -23.31 3.93 -2.16
CA VAL A 658 -22.53 2.80 -2.68
C VAL A 658 -21.55 3.34 -3.72
N ALA A 659 -20.27 3.10 -3.54
CA ALA A 659 -19.22 3.58 -4.45
C ALA A 659 -18.35 2.43 -4.95
N PHE A 660 -18.34 2.21 -6.26
CA PHE A 660 -17.45 1.27 -6.93
C PHE A 660 -16.19 1.99 -7.44
N TYR A 661 -15.03 1.42 -7.16
CA TYR A 661 -13.71 1.93 -7.56
C TYR A 661 -12.95 0.97 -8.46
N ARG A 662 -13.32 -0.33 -8.46
CA ARG A 662 -12.72 -1.37 -9.31
C ARG A 662 -13.80 -2.26 -9.91
N ARG A 663 -13.45 -2.98 -10.98
CA ARG A 663 -14.28 -4.03 -11.59
C ARG A 663 -13.43 -5.29 -11.77
N PRO A 664 -13.99 -6.50 -11.57
CA PRO A 664 -13.28 -7.73 -11.88
C PRO A 664 -13.10 -7.84 -13.40
N VAL A 665 -11.90 -8.27 -13.82
CA VAL A 665 -11.55 -8.46 -15.24
C VAL A 665 -11.66 -9.91 -15.69
N ARG A 666 -11.72 -10.84 -14.73
CA ARG A 666 -11.99 -12.26 -14.96
C ARG A 666 -13.45 -12.42 -15.33
N ARG A 667 -13.73 -13.31 -16.28
CA ARG A 667 -15.10 -13.51 -16.75
C ARG A 667 -15.96 -14.12 -15.64
N ALA A 668 -17.21 -13.70 -15.58
CA ALA A 668 -18.23 -14.25 -14.71
C ALA A 668 -19.49 -14.55 -15.52
N ALA A 669 -20.44 -15.27 -14.95
CA ALA A 669 -21.73 -15.48 -15.56
C ALA A 669 -22.43 -14.13 -15.81
N PRO A 670 -23.25 -14.01 -16.88
CA PRO A 670 -23.72 -15.08 -17.77
C PRO A 670 -22.70 -15.57 -18.81
N ASP A 671 -21.55 -14.91 -18.97
CA ASP A 671 -20.55 -15.18 -20.02
C ASP A 671 -19.60 -16.36 -19.70
N THR A 672 -20.12 -17.39 -19.06
CA THR A 672 -19.40 -18.62 -18.69
C THR A 672 -19.89 -19.82 -19.49
N GLU A 673 -18.99 -20.77 -19.73
CA GLU A 673 -19.33 -22.02 -20.40
C GLU A 673 -20.04 -23.04 -19.48
N PHE A 674 -20.26 -22.69 -18.21
CA PHE A 674 -20.82 -23.59 -17.21
C PHE A 674 -22.34 -23.47 -17.16
N ASP A 675 -23.01 -24.60 -17.39
CA ASP A 675 -24.44 -24.80 -17.18
C ASP A 675 -24.62 -25.98 -16.23
N VAL A 676 -25.25 -25.73 -15.08
CA VAL A 676 -25.43 -26.73 -14.03
C VAL A 676 -26.88 -27.20 -13.90
N ALA A 677 -27.81 -26.62 -14.66
CA ALA A 677 -29.24 -26.88 -14.50
C ALA A 677 -29.60 -28.36 -14.72
N ALA A 678 -28.96 -28.99 -15.72
CA ALA A 678 -29.20 -30.39 -16.08
C ALA A 678 -28.22 -31.38 -15.43
N LEU A 679 -27.34 -30.93 -14.53
CA LEU A 679 -26.35 -31.79 -13.88
C LEU A 679 -26.87 -32.32 -12.55
N ASP A 680 -26.85 -33.64 -12.34
CA ASP A 680 -27.23 -34.26 -11.06
C ASP A 680 -26.08 -34.29 -10.05
N ALA A 681 -24.84 -34.33 -10.54
CA ALA A 681 -23.63 -34.29 -9.72
C ALA A 681 -22.50 -33.61 -10.50
N ILE A 682 -21.47 -33.16 -9.77
CA ILE A 682 -20.20 -32.71 -10.33
C ILE A 682 -19.10 -33.74 -10.08
N PRO A 683 -18.08 -33.83 -10.95
CA PRO A 683 -16.93 -34.70 -10.73
C PRO A 683 -16.30 -34.48 -9.36
N ARG A 684 -15.95 -35.59 -8.69
CA ARG A 684 -15.28 -35.56 -7.38
C ARG A 684 -13.91 -34.89 -7.53
N VAL A 685 -13.75 -33.76 -6.83
CA VAL A 685 -12.47 -33.04 -6.70
C VAL A 685 -12.18 -32.84 -5.22
N ASP A 686 -11.04 -33.38 -4.79
CA ASP A 686 -10.56 -33.29 -3.40
C ASP A 686 -9.39 -32.30 -3.30
N ILE A 687 -9.15 -31.79 -2.09
CA ILE A 687 -8.04 -30.87 -1.78
C ILE A 687 -7.05 -31.60 -0.88
N ALA A 688 -5.79 -31.69 -1.31
CA ALA A 688 -4.69 -32.21 -0.51
C ALA A 688 -3.80 -31.05 -0.03
N TYR A 689 -3.27 -31.14 1.19
CA TYR A 689 -2.53 -30.06 1.82
C TYR A 689 -1.05 -30.44 2.01
N SER A 690 -0.12 -29.63 1.50
CA SER A 690 1.30 -29.82 1.78
C SER A 690 1.69 -29.24 3.13
N TYR A 691 2.52 -29.96 3.88
CA TYR A 691 3.15 -29.53 5.12
C TYR A 691 4.50 -30.23 5.30
N ALA A 692 5.32 -29.77 6.25
CA ALA A 692 6.65 -30.37 6.43
C ALA A 692 6.51 -31.86 6.78
N GLY A 693 7.06 -32.72 5.93
CA GLY A 693 6.95 -34.18 6.09
C GLY A 693 5.68 -34.81 5.52
N SER A 694 4.80 -34.08 4.80
CA SER A 694 3.75 -34.72 4.02
C SER A 694 4.36 -35.66 2.98
N ASP A 695 3.79 -36.85 2.84
CA ASP A 695 4.37 -37.99 2.10
C ASP A 695 3.50 -38.46 0.92
N GLY A 696 2.46 -37.69 0.59
CA GLY A 696 1.50 -38.02 -0.45
C GLY A 696 0.42 -39.04 -0.07
N THR A 697 0.33 -39.48 1.18
CA THR A 697 -0.68 -40.47 1.62
C THR A 697 -2.11 -39.99 1.34
N ALA A 698 -2.44 -38.73 1.66
CA ALA A 698 -3.76 -38.16 1.38
C ALA A 698 -4.09 -38.16 -0.12
N ILE A 699 -3.12 -37.83 -0.97
CA ILE A 699 -3.28 -37.78 -2.43
C ILE A 699 -3.64 -39.18 -2.96
N ARG A 700 -2.87 -40.20 -2.59
CA ARG A 700 -3.14 -41.60 -2.98
C ARG A 700 -4.50 -42.08 -2.48
N ALA A 701 -4.89 -41.70 -1.26
CA ALA A 701 -6.19 -42.03 -0.71
C ALA A 701 -7.34 -41.39 -1.52
N PHE A 702 -7.22 -40.14 -1.96
CA PHE A 702 -8.22 -39.49 -2.82
C PHE A 702 -8.32 -40.16 -4.19
N VAL A 703 -7.19 -40.50 -4.81
CA VAL A 703 -7.18 -41.26 -6.08
C VAL A 703 -7.90 -42.60 -5.91
N ALA A 704 -7.58 -43.36 -4.86
CA ALA A 704 -8.24 -44.63 -4.57
C ALA A 704 -9.75 -44.49 -4.30
N ALA A 705 -10.17 -43.35 -3.74
CA ALA A 705 -11.57 -43.02 -3.50
C ALA A 705 -12.31 -42.47 -4.74
N GLY A 706 -11.66 -42.47 -5.91
CA GLY A 706 -12.28 -42.10 -7.20
C GLY A 706 -12.23 -40.61 -7.53
N ALA A 707 -11.28 -39.85 -6.96
CA ALA A 707 -11.09 -38.44 -7.32
C ALA A 707 -10.81 -38.30 -8.83
N ARG A 708 -11.58 -37.45 -9.51
CA ARG A 708 -11.37 -37.09 -10.93
C ARG A 708 -10.46 -35.88 -11.09
N GLY A 709 -10.34 -35.08 -10.04
CA GLY A 709 -9.32 -34.06 -9.93
C GLY A 709 -8.80 -33.90 -8.51
N ILE A 710 -7.59 -33.39 -8.38
CA ILE A 710 -6.98 -33.05 -7.09
C ILE A 710 -6.48 -31.62 -7.16
N VAL A 711 -6.87 -30.81 -6.18
CA VAL A 711 -6.25 -29.50 -5.96
C VAL A 711 -5.22 -29.63 -4.85
N GLN A 712 -3.97 -29.32 -5.15
CA GLN A 712 -2.91 -29.34 -4.17
C GLN A 712 -2.73 -27.96 -3.55
N ALA A 713 -2.90 -27.84 -2.24
CA ALA A 713 -2.55 -26.65 -1.48
C ALA A 713 -1.06 -26.69 -1.12
N GLY A 714 -0.21 -26.32 -2.08
CA GLY A 714 1.24 -26.27 -1.93
C GLY A 714 1.74 -25.20 -0.96
N PHE A 715 3.00 -25.30 -0.55
CA PHE A 715 3.73 -24.20 0.10
C PHE A 715 3.85 -23.02 -0.85
N ALA A 716 3.87 -21.77 -0.36
CA ALA A 716 4.27 -20.63 -1.19
C ALA A 716 5.69 -20.86 -1.75
N PRO A 717 5.94 -20.71 -3.07
CA PRO A 717 5.08 -20.14 -4.12
C PRO A 717 4.32 -21.14 -5.03
N GLY A 718 3.95 -22.33 -4.53
CA GLY A 718 3.36 -23.46 -5.26
C GLY A 718 4.30 -24.67 -5.31
N MET A 719 4.94 -24.99 -4.19
CA MET A 719 5.90 -26.09 -4.04
C MET A 719 5.37 -27.16 -3.09
N ASN A 720 5.86 -28.40 -3.24
CA ASN A 720 5.46 -29.54 -2.43
C ASN A 720 6.67 -30.26 -1.86
N THR A 721 6.44 -31.12 -0.87
CA THR A 721 7.46 -32.09 -0.44
C THR A 721 7.77 -33.07 -1.58
N PRO A 722 8.94 -33.76 -1.54
CA PRO A 722 9.23 -34.81 -2.49
C PRO A 722 8.17 -35.93 -2.52
N GLY A 723 7.63 -36.30 -1.35
CA GLY A 723 6.61 -37.34 -1.22
C GLY A 723 5.27 -36.94 -1.85
N ASP A 724 4.77 -35.73 -1.57
CA ASP A 724 3.58 -35.20 -2.24
C ASP A 724 3.81 -35.12 -3.74
N HIS A 725 4.94 -34.58 -4.20
CA HIS A 725 5.22 -34.46 -5.62
C HIS A 725 5.29 -35.82 -6.35
N ALA A 726 5.80 -36.86 -5.69
CA ALA A 726 5.75 -38.22 -6.24
C ALA A 726 4.30 -38.71 -6.39
N ALA A 727 3.48 -38.54 -5.34
CA ALA A 727 2.07 -38.92 -5.37
C ALA A 727 1.24 -38.12 -6.39
N LEU A 728 1.53 -36.84 -6.60
CA LEU A 728 0.86 -36.04 -7.64
C LEU A 728 1.18 -36.57 -9.05
N ARG A 729 2.43 -36.98 -9.29
CA ARG A 729 2.81 -37.62 -10.58
C ARG A 729 2.13 -38.97 -10.77
N GLU A 730 2.00 -39.76 -9.71
CA GLU A 730 1.22 -41.01 -9.73
C GLU A 730 -0.25 -40.73 -10.08
N ALA A 731 -0.86 -39.70 -9.47
CA ALA A 731 -2.24 -39.29 -9.76
C ALA A 731 -2.43 -38.87 -11.22
N VAL A 732 -1.51 -38.04 -11.76
CA VAL A 732 -1.53 -37.65 -13.18
C VAL A 732 -1.40 -38.88 -14.09
N ALA A 733 -0.48 -39.80 -13.77
CA ALA A 733 -0.32 -41.04 -14.53
C ALA A 733 -1.56 -41.94 -14.48
N ALA A 734 -2.35 -41.87 -13.41
CA ALA A 734 -3.64 -42.54 -13.27
C ALA A 734 -4.81 -41.80 -13.97
N GLY A 735 -4.55 -40.70 -14.69
CA GLY A 735 -5.56 -39.93 -15.42
C GLY A 735 -6.37 -38.95 -14.55
N VAL A 736 -5.90 -38.65 -13.34
CA VAL A 736 -6.51 -37.64 -12.46
C VAL A 736 -5.97 -36.25 -12.83
N THR A 737 -6.85 -35.27 -13.03
CA THR A 737 -6.41 -33.90 -13.31
C THR A 737 -5.90 -33.23 -12.04
N VAL A 738 -4.62 -32.87 -12.00
CA VAL A 738 -4.02 -32.21 -10.85
C VAL A 738 -3.82 -30.72 -11.12
N VAL A 739 -4.28 -29.89 -10.18
CA VAL A 739 -4.10 -28.44 -10.20
C VAL A 739 -3.34 -28.00 -8.95
N GLU A 740 -2.22 -27.33 -9.13
CA GLU A 740 -1.42 -26.76 -8.03
C GLU A 740 -1.98 -25.38 -7.64
N SER A 741 -2.44 -25.26 -6.39
CA SER A 741 -2.79 -24.03 -5.70
C SER A 741 -1.80 -23.79 -4.55
N THR A 742 -2.06 -22.80 -3.70
CA THR A 742 -1.18 -22.44 -2.58
C THR A 742 -1.95 -22.26 -1.30
N ARG A 743 -1.39 -22.80 -0.21
CA ARG A 743 -1.88 -22.56 1.15
C ARG A 743 -1.56 -21.17 1.70
N ALA A 744 -0.86 -20.34 0.91
CA ALA A 744 -0.54 -18.96 1.29
C ALA A 744 -1.77 -18.04 1.34
N GLY A 745 -2.82 -18.36 0.57
CA GLY A 745 -4.04 -17.57 0.49
C GLY A 745 -3.96 -16.31 -0.39
N SER A 746 -2.81 -16.05 -1.02
CA SER A 746 -2.63 -14.94 -1.98
C SER A 746 -1.48 -15.23 -2.94
N GLY A 747 -1.44 -14.52 -4.06
CA GLY A 747 -0.42 -14.65 -5.09
C GLY A 747 -0.66 -15.82 -6.05
N ARG A 748 0.01 -15.75 -7.20
CA ARG A 748 -0.14 -16.73 -8.29
C ARG A 748 0.78 -17.93 -8.09
N VAL A 749 0.28 -19.12 -8.37
CA VAL A 749 1.10 -20.30 -8.62
C VAL A 749 1.60 -20.25 -10.06
N VAL A 750 2.91 -20.09 -10.25
CA VAL A 750 3.49 -20.05 -11.60
C VAL A 750 3.54 -21.46 -12.18
N LEU A 751 3.05 -21.63 -13.40
CA LEU A 751 3.24 -22.87 -14.16
C LEU A 751 4.74 -23.03 -14.49
N SER A 752 5.48 -23.67 -13.60
CA SER A 752 6.91 -23.92 -13.74
C SER A 752 7.20 -25.07 -14.72
N THR A 753 8.45 -25.19 -15.17
CA THR A 753 8.88 -26.34 -15.98
C THR A 753 8.62 -27.66 -15.25
N ARG A 754 8.84 -27.71 -13.93
CA ARG A 754 8.57 -28.88 -13.10
C ARG A 754 7.09 -29.29 -13.13
N LEU A 755 6.17 -28.33 -13.01
CA LEU A 755 4.73 -28.62 -13.09
C LEU A 755 4.33 -29.06 -14.49
N ARG A 756 4.83 -28.39 -15.54
CA ARG A 756 4.57 -28.78 -16.94
C ARG A 756 5.04 -30.20 -17.24
N GLU A 757 6.27 -30.54 -16.89
CA GLU A 757 6.84 -31.88 -17.11
C GLU A 757 6.11 -32.96 -16.31
N ALA A 758 5.53 -32.60 -15.16
CA ALA A 758 4.70 -33.48 -14.34
C ALA A 758 3.24 -33.58 -14.82
N GLY A 759 2.82 -32.79 -15.82
CA GLY A 759 1.43 -32.72 -16.26
C GLY A 759 0.48 -32.07 -15.24
N ILE A 760 1.02 -31.26 -14.32
CA ILE A 760 0.26 -30.57 -13.28
C ILE A 760 -0.08 -29.15 -13.76
N LEU A 761 -1.36 -28.77 -13.64
CA LEU A 761 -1.87 -27.46 -14.03
C LEU A 761 -1.67 -26.44 -12.90
N SER A 762 -1.79 -25.15 -13.21
CA SER A 762 -1.76 -24.07 -12.20
C SER A 762 -3.16 -23.56 -11.90
N ALA A 763 -3.44 -23.29 -10.62
CA ALA A 763 -4.66 -22.61 -10.16
C ALA A 763 -4.67 -21.10 -10.41
N ASP A 764 -3.63 -20.56 -11.06
CA ASP A 764 -3.33 -19.13 -11.09
C ASP A 764 -3.29 -18.56 -9.66
N ASN A 765 -4.17 -17.63 -9.30
CA ASN A 765 -4.26 -17.09 -7.94
C ASN A 765 -5.48 -17.57 -7.13
N LEU A 766 -6.19 -18.60 -7.60
CA LEU A 766 -7.32 -19.15 -6.85
C LEU A 766 -6.84 -19.90 -5.61
N THR A 767 -7.48 -19.64 -4.47
CA THR A 767 -7.30 -20.43 -3.25
C THR A 767 -7.75 -21.88 -3.47
N PRO A 768 -7.27 -22.85 -2.67
CA PRO A 768 -7.55 -24.27 -2.91
C PRO A 768 -9.04 -24.59 -3.03
N GLN A 769 -9.87 -24.03 -2.16
CA GLN A 769 -11.32 -24.22 -2.17
C GLN A 769 -12.00 -23.65 -3.42
N LYS A 770 -11.51 -22.51 -3.95
CA LYS A 770 -12.06 -21.94 -5.21
C LYS A 770 -11.55 -22.65 -6.45
N ALA A 771 -10.28 -23.04 -6.45
CA ALA A 771 -9.70 -23.86 -7.50
C ALA A 771 -10.44 -25.21 -7.61
N ARG A 772 -10.88 -25.79 -6.47
CA ARG A 772 -11.68 -27.02 -6.45
C ARG A 772 -13.01 -26.84 -7.16
N ILE A 773 -13.71 -25.73 -6.92
CA ILE A 773 -14.97 -25.40 -7.60
C ILE A 773 -14.75 -25.25 -9.11
N LEU A 774 -13.77 -24.45 -9.52
CA LEU A 774 -13.50 -24.23 -10.93
C LEU A 774 -13.07 -25.53 -11.64
N LEU A 775 -12.24 -26.35 -11.01
CA LEU A 775 -11.83 -27.65 -11.55
C LEU A 775 -13.02 -28.60 -11.68
N ALA A 776 -13.88 -28.70 -10.67
CA ALA A 776 -15.06 -29.56 -10.72
C ALA A 776 -16.00 -29.15 -11.86
N LEU A 777 -16.22 -27.85 -12.05
CA LEU A 777 -17.00 -27.31 -13.18
C LEU A 777 -16.30 -27.54 -14.53
N ALA A 778 -14.99 -27.34 -14.62
CA ALA A 778 -14.21 -27.58 -15.83
C ALA A 778 -14.33 -29.04 -16.29
N LEU A 779 -14.27 -29.99 -15.35
CA LEU A 779 -14.39 -31.43 -15.62
C LEU A 779 -15.80 -31.84 -16.10
N THR A 780 -16.83 -30.99 -15.95
CA THR A 780 -18.14 -31.22 -16.60
C THR A 780 -18.12 -30.89 -18.09
N ARG A 781 -17.12 -30.13 -18.55
CA ARG A 781 -17.01 -29.63 -19.92
C ARG A 781 -15.97 -30.39 -20.73
N THR A 782 -14.85 -30.72 -20.10
CA THR A 782 -13.69 -31.29 -20.80
C THR A 782 -12.78 -32.07 -19.85
N ALA A 783 -12.09 -33.07 -20.39
CA ALA A 783 -10.99 -33.75 -19.73
C ALA A 783 -9.61 -33.37 -20.34
N ASP A 784 -9.58 -32.50 -21.36
CA ASP A 784 -8.34 -32.03 -21.98
C ASP A 784 -7.60 -31.06 -21.06
N PRO A 785 -6.35 -31.37 -20.64
CA PRO A 785 -5.58 -30.50 -19.77
C PRO A 785 -5.36 -29.08 -20.32
N ALA A 786 -5.23 -28.93 -21.65
CA ALA A 786 -5.02 -27.61 -22.25
C ALA A 786 -6.29 -26.74 -22.17
N ALA A 787 -7.46 -27.33 -22.44
CA ALA A 787 -8.74 -26.65 -22.24
C ALA A 787 -9.00 -26.30 -20.77
N ILE A 788 -8.64 -27.18 -19.83
CA ILE A 788 -8.74 -26.88 -18.38
C ILE A 788 -7.79 -25.75 -17.98
N ALA A 789 -6.56 -25.73 -18.47
CA ALA A 789 -5.63 -24.63 -18.22
C ALA A 789 -6.19 -23.28 -18.70
N ARG A 790 -6.77 -23.23 -19.92
CA ARG A 790 -7.45 -22.04 -20.43
C ARG A 790 -8.60 -21.60 -19.51
N ILE A 791 -9.38 -22.54 -18.99
CA ILE A 791 -10.49 -22.25 -18.06
C ILE A 791 -9.94 -21.52 -16.82
N PHE A 792 -8.87 -22.03 -16.20
CA PHE A 792 -8.20 -21.38 -15.07
C PHE A 792 -7.60 -20.01 -15.41
N GLU A 793 -7.16 -19.82 -16.65
CA GLU A 793 -6.69 -18.52 -17.14
C GLU A 793 -7.82 -17.55 -17.50
N THR A 794 -9.08 -17.99 -17.60
CA THR A 794 -10.21 -17.16 -18.05
C THR A 794 -11.07 -16.68 -16.89
N TYR A 795 -11.34 -17.56 -15.93
CA TYR A 795 -12.38 -17.41 -14.90
C TYR A 795 -11.84 -17.20 -13.48
#